data_AF-L8M2W7-F1
#
_entry.id   AF-L8M2W7-F1
#
_cell.length_a   1.000
_cell.length_b   1.000
_cell.length_c   1.000
_cell.angle_alpha   90.00
_cell.angle_beta   90.00
_cell.angle_gamma   90.00
#
_symmetry.space_group_name_H-M   'P 1'
#
loop_
_entity.id
_entity.type
_entity.pdbx_description
1 polymer ?
#
loop_
_entity_poly.entity_id
_entity_poly.type
_entity_poly.pdbx_seq_one_letter_code
_entity_poly.pdbx_strand_id
1 'polypeptide(L)'
;MKKLRLFTNTVFHSIFWIWNLLFLAVVYLGILPYVGIPLIEATFNGDIPVDFSLTLFALIAVPTVCTFIGAKYFIKKPKTLMRLFYGVEAPFFTSCLVRLFLIRELTLASALVLGTLFICISAFTVELFAGYQYNQKVSSWVQMITHTLLLLMGIYLGMVLLFYAIPTAAVVISWMGSFLVWFFSGQWIPEFWEVLTDSSGYIFIYSFWGLLFLGLFGFTATLFMAFPFAITGLYVNSGQRILRAFTQEYGKFKTIFSSVTVISLWLILLFSFNQQPQVKAFTLLEQTPQNRQELLASSDLIRTGLVNANLYPYRYLSTTEDNNHIYSIYKNLGLPKSTASFLQYRYNQLLSPFLYVGSRNDVPKSAQLYAEFFDTPIQKAERKSVRHAIQSTSIVDQAKAGLLNIDQKKVWLEKQEVTIDPHGDWANVEIHEVYQNKTNDVEEILYYFSLPETAAITGLWLGESDNLDLRFPFQVAPRGAAQEVYNSQVQRPRPIDPALLEQVGPGQYRLRAFPVPPQLSVREIANSQSQPKMHLWLTYQVMEQEQGWALPKLAEKRNIFWTKNTERVRNGKGVKSFANYWLEDFWGDNQNATRISHQIKLEDGYTVTAQPLNKQDYSLPQNHKYALILDTSYSMRNHRTEVQATFDWWQANLTNNYLDLYLTDAEANKAQQLETIDSLELDTLIFFGSMQTQDMLQQFQNLRNGHEYDAVLLVTDEGSYELSSDNQDVMAINSPFWMIHLGGKLPRAYDDAILQTIQNSHGGVANDVPTVIKRLATEEASSSSVVDGYSWSVEKSNSANALTENKLKPLAARQLVYSLSQQDKNKLSLAKLDSIHQIAQDYDIVTPYSSMIVLVNDQQRELLKQAEAKSDRFDREVETGAEQLNTPFNPFEVPTVSGVPEPDLWILFFIVAIALLLIFQKQRSAKVID
;
A
#
# COMPACT_ATOMS: atom_id res chain seq x y z
N MET A 1 54.71 -32.96 -22.86
CA MET A 1 54.57 -31.76 -22.00
C MET A 1 54.32 -30.44 -22.74
N LYS A 2 55.10 -30.03 -23.76
CA LYS A 2 54.87 -28.77 -24.52
C LYS A 2 53.49 -28.69 -25.20
N LYS A 3 53.04 -29.76 -25.87
CA LYS A 3 51.72 -29.82 -26.54
C LYS A 3 50.55 -29.67 -25.55
N LEU A 4 50.64 -30.31 -24.39
CA LEU A 4 49.62 -30.20 -23.32
C LEU A 4 49.54 -28.77 -22.77
N ARG A 5 50.68 -28.11 -22.55
CA ARG A 5 50.72 -26.71 -22.07
C ARG A 5 50.18 -25.72 -23.11
N LEU A 6 50.46 -25.95 -24.39
CA LEU A 6 49.90 -25.16 -25.50
C LEU A 6 48.38 -25.30 -25.53
N PHE A 7 47.87 -26.54 -25.49
CA PHE A 7 46.44 -26.84 -25.46
C PHE A 7 45.73 -26.16 -24.28
N THR A 8 46.26 -26.28 -23.05
CA THR A 8 45.65 -25.64 -21.87
C THR A 8 45.65 -24.12 -21.95
N ASN A 9 46.69 -23.51 -22.52
CA ASN A 9 46.76 -22.06 -22.68
C ASN A 9 45.73 -21.57 -23.70
N THR A 10 45.55 -22.29 -24.81
CA THR A 10 44.53 -21.98 -25.82
C THR A 10 43.14 -22.08 -25.20
N VAL A 11 42.85 -23.14 -24.45
CA VAL A 11 41.56 -23.31 -23.75
C VAL A 11 41.27 -22.16 -22.80
N PHE A 12 42.25 -21.74 -21.97
CA PHE A 12 42.06 -20.61 -21.06
C PHE A 12 41.79 -19.28 -21.78
N HIS A 13 42.48 -19.02 -22.89
CA HIS A 13 42.20 -17.85 -23.70
C HIS A 13 40.79 -17.91 -24.31
N SER A 14 40.41 -19.04 -24.88
CA SER A 14 39.09 -19.23 -25.48
C SER A 14 37.98 -19.00 -24.45
N ILE A 15 38.09 -19.62 -23.26
CA ILE A 15 37.08 -19.45 -22.20
C ILE A 15 36.95 -17.97 -21.81
N PHE A 16 38.06 -17.29 -21.50
CA PHE A 16 38.03 -15.89 -21.08
C PHE A 16 37.37 -14.97 -22.13
N TRP A 17 37.86 -15.03 -23.37
CA TRP A 17 37.43 -14.09 -24.41
C TRP A 17 36.03 -14.37 -24.95
N ILE A 18 35.64 -15.64 -25.10
CA ILE A 18 34.30 -16.00 -25.56
C ILE A 18 33.26 -15.57 -24.50
N TRP A 19 33.53 -15.82 -23.22
CA TRP A 19 32.60 -15.41 -22.16
C TRP A 19 32.52 -13.90 -21.99
N ASN A 20 33.63 -13.17 -22.06
CA ASN A 20 33.59 -11.71 -22.00
C ASN A 20 32.81 -11.14 -23.20
N LEU A 21 32.97 -11.70 -24.41
CA LEU A 21 32.17 -11.30 -25.58
C LEU A 21 30.67 -11.55 -25.34
N LEU A 22 30.30 -12.71 -24.76
CA LEU A 22 28.92 -13.03 -24.42
C LEU A 22 28.37 -12.11 -23.32
N PHE A 23 29.12 -11.83 -22.26
CA PHE A 23 28.70 -10.92 -21.19
C PHE A 23 28.50 -9.50 -21.72
N LEU A 24 29.43 -9.01 -22.54
CA LEU A 24 29.28 -7.72 -23.20
C LEU A 24 28.06 -7.69 -24.12
N ALA A 25 27.81 -8.76 -24.89
CA ALA A 25 26.62 -8.85 -25.73
C ALA A 25 25.33 -8.84 -24.89
N VAL A 26 25.25 -9.64 -23.83
CA VAL A 26 24.09 -9.68 -22.92
C VAL A 26 23.84 -8.32 -22.26
N VAL A 27 24.90 -7.66 -21.79
CA VAL A 27 24.79 -6.36 -21.12
C VAL A 27 24.40 -5.26 -22.10
N TYR A 28 25.13 -5.09 -23.20
CA TYR A 28 24.96 -3.94 -24.09
C TYR A 28 23.82 -4.11 -25.10
N LEU A 29 23.51 -5.34 -25.51
CA LEU A 29 22.42 -5.63 -26.46
C LEU A 29 21.13 -6.09 -25.76
N GLY A 30 21.23 -6.62 -24.55
CA GLY A 30 20.08 -7.09 -23.76
C GLY A 30 19.73 -6.15 -22.61
N ILE A 31 20.51 -6.16 -21.54
CA ILE A 31 20.11 -5.52 -20.27
C ILE A 31 20.05 -3.99 -20.40
N LEU A 32 21.06 -3.35 -20.97
CA LEU A 32 21.16 -1.89 -21.06
C LEU A 32 19.98 -1.23 -21.82
N PRO A 33 19.64 -1.64 -23.06
CA PRO A 33 18.56 -0.99 -23.81
C PRO A 33 17.18 -1.26 -23.22
N TYR A 34 16.91 -2.47 -22.74
CA TYR A 34 15.56 -2.89 -22.32
C TYR A 34 15.28 -2.69 -20.84
N VAL A 35 16.29 -2.81 -19.97
CA VAL A 35 16.14 -2.64 -18.51
C VAL A 35 16.88 -1.39 -18.04
N GLY A 36 18.07 -1.14 -18.58
CA GLY A 36 18.98 -0.13 -18.04
C GLY A 36 18.53 1.31 -18.23
N ILE A 37 18.13 1.69 -19.45
CA ILE A 37 17.64 3.04 -19.74
C ILE A 37 16.35 3.34 -18.93
N PRO A 38 15.31 2.49 -18.95
CA PRO A 38 14.11 2.72 -18.15
C PRO A 38 14.39 2.81 -16.64
N LEU A 39 15.31 1.99 -16.12
CA LEU A 39 15.69 2.01 -14.70
C LEU A 39 16.34 3.33 -14.29
N ILE A 40 17.24 3.86 -15.12
CA ILE A 40 17.93 5.13 -14.87
C ILE A 40 16.92 6.30 -14.89
N GLU A 41 16.02 6.33 -15.87
CA GLU A 41 14.95 7.33 -15.94
C GLU A 41 14.03 7.27 -14.71
N ALA A 42 13.61 6.06 -14.32
CA ALA A 42 12.80 5.84 -13.12
C ALA A 42 13.52 6.27 -11.83
N THR A 43 14.83 6.12 -11.78
CA THR A 43 15.66 6.59 -10.65
C THR A 43 15.67 8.13 -10.58
N PHE A 44 15.82 8.82 -11.72
CA PHE A 44 15.75 10.29 -11.77
C PHE A 44 14.38 10.84 -11.38
N ASN A 45 13.30 10.11 -11.70
CA ASN A 45 11.94 10.47 -11.31
C ASN A 45 11.63 10.18 -9.83
N GLY A 46 12.51 9.48 -9.12
CA GLY A 46 12.31 9.07 -7.73
C GLY A 46 11.38 7.86 -7.57
N ASP A 47 11.09 7.13 -8.65
CA ASP A 47 10.27 5.92 -8.65
C ASP A 47 11.05 4.71 -8.10
N ILE A 48 12.37 4.67 -8.35
CA ILE A 48 13.27 3.58 -7.93
C ILE A 48 14.46 4.15 -7.14
N PRO A 49 14.96 3.46 -6.10
CA PRO A 49 16.11 3.93 -5.32
C PRO A 49 17.42 3.85 -6.11
N VAL A 50 18.35 4.76 -5.78
CA VAL A 50 19.61 4.97 -6.53
C VAL A 50 20.55 3.76 -6.51
N ASP A 51 20.46 2.91 -5.49
CA ASP A 51 21.31 1.72 -5.34
C ASP A 51 21.07 0.67 -6.44
N PHE A 52 19.87 0.58 -7.03
CA PHE A 52 19.62 -0.25 -8.20
C PHE A 52 20.36 0.27 -9.45
N SER A 53 20.31 1.58 -9.69
CA SER A 53 21.09 2.20 -10.76
C SER A 53 22.60 2.01 -10.56
N LEU A 54 23.11 2.15 -9.33
CA LEU A 54 24.51 1.86 -9.02
C LEU A 54 24.87 0.39 -9.29
N THR A 55 23.98 -0.54 -8.97
CA THR A 55 24.18 -1.97 -9.24
C THR A 55 24.19 -2.26 -10.75
N LEU A 56 23.31 -1.61 -11.52
CA LEU A 56 23.31 -1.68 -12.98
C LEU A 56 24.61 -1.13 -13.57
N PHE A 57 25.09 0.02 -13.11
CA PHE A 57 26.39 0.57 -13.53
C PHE A 57 27.52 -0.40 -13.25
N ALA A 58 27.52 -1.07 -12.07
CA ALA A 58 28.50 -2.10 -11.76
C ALA A 58 28.36 -3.32 -12.69
N LEU A 59 27.15 -3.79 -12.98
CA LEU A 59 26.89 -4.89 -13.91
C LEU A 59 27.46 -4.61 -15.31
N ILE A 60 27.38 -3.36 -15.77
CA ILE A 60 27.94 -2.93 -17.06
C ILE A 60 29.46 -2.78 -17.00
N ALA A 61 29.97 -2.16 -15.93
CA ALA A 61 31.38 -1.86 -15.78
C ALA A 61 32.24 -3.11 -15.61
N VAL A 62 31.77 -4.13 -14.88
CA VAL A 62 32.54 -5.33 -14.55
C VAL A 62 33.09 -6.06 -15.78
N PRO A 63 32.28 -6.54 -16.75
CA PRO A 63 32.80 -7.25 -17.91
C PRO A 63 33.67 -6.33 -18.79
N THR A 64 33.31 -5.06 -18.94
CA THR A 64 34.08 -4.08 -19.73
C THR A 64 35.47 -3.84 -19.15
N VAL A 65 35.56 -3.62 -17.83
CA VAL A 65 36.81 -3.40 -17.12
C VAL A 65 37.64 -4.68 -17.10
N CYS A 66 37.04 -5.85 -16.89
CA CYS A 66 37.75 -7.13 -16.91
C CYS A 66 38.31 -7.46 -18.31
N THR A 67 37.54 -7.24 -19.37
CA THR A 67 37.99 -7.34 -20.77
C THR A 67 39.20 -6.45 -21.01
N PHE A 68 39.12 -5.17 -20.62
CA PHE A 68 40.20 -4.20 -20.80
C PHE A 68 41.47 -4.58 -20.03
N ILE A 69 41.31 -4.94 -18.74
CA ILE A 69 42.42 -5.40 -17.90
C ILE A 69 43.06 -6.66 -18.49
N GLY A 70 42.24 -7.62 -18.93
CA GLY A 70 42.68 -8.85 -19.57
C GLY A 70 43.51 -8.58 -20.82
N ALA A 71 43.06 -7.66 -21.68
CA ALA A 71 43.74 -7.26 -22.90
C ALA A 71 45.08 -6.56 -22.60
N LYS A 72 45.06 -5.59 -21.68
CA LYS A 72 46.21 -4.71 -21.42
C LYS A 72 47.30 -5.37 -20.58
N TYR A 73 46.94 -6.11 -19.54
CA TYR A 73 47.90 -6.59 -18.53
C TYR A 73 48.12 -8.11 -18.55
N PHE A 74 47.13 -8.91 -18.97
CA PHE A 74 47.16 -10.37 -18.78
C PHE A 74 47.09 -11.21 -20.05
N ILE A 75 47.13 -10.60 -21.24
CA ILE A 75 47.04 -11.31 -22.53
C ILE A 75 48.13 -12.39 -22.73
N LYS A 76 49.30 -12.25 -22.08
CA LYS A 76 50.37 -13.26 -22.12
C LYS A 76 50.36 -14.23 -20.92
N LYS A 77 49.41 -14.07 -20.00
CA LYS A 77 49.32 -14.78 -18.71
C LYS A 77 47.97 -15.53 -18.59
N PRO A 78 47.79 -16.66 -19.31
CA PRO A 78 46.49 -17.35 -19.39
C PRO A 78 45.95 -17.81 -18.04
N LYS A 79 46.83 -18.21 -17.10
CA LYS A 79 46.39 -18.55 -15.73
C LYS A 79 45.83 -17.35 -14.97
N THR A 80 46.37 -16.15 -15.19
CA THR A 80 45.90 -14.93 -14.53
C THR A 80 44.56 -14.47 -15.12
N LEU A 81 44.34 -14.68 -16.42
CA LEU A 81 43.02 -14.46 -17.05
C LEU A 81 41.93 -15.32 -16.39
N MET A 82 42.20 -16.60 -16.13
CA MET A 82 41.23 -17.46 -15.44
C MET A 82 40.97 -17.01 -14.00
N ARG A 83 41.98 -16.49 -13.29
CA ARG A 83 41.80 -15.90 -11.96
C ARG A 83 40.95 -14.64 -12.00
N LEU A 84 41.17 -13.78 -13.00
CA LEU A 84 40.35 -12.58 -13.20
C LEU A 84 38.89 -12.96 -13.47
N PHE A 85 38.65 -13.91 -14.36
CA PHE A 85 37.30 -14.34 -14.70
C PHE A 85 36.57 -15.03 -13.54
N TYR A 86 37.10 -16.13 -13.02
CA TYR A 86 36.42 -16.92 -11.98
C TYR A 86 36.51 -16.31 -10.57
N GLY A 87 37.49 -15.46 -10.31
CA GLY A 87 37.69 -14.85 -8.99
C GLY A 87 37.14 -13.44 -8.84
N VAL A 88 36.93 -12.72 -9.94
CA VAL A 88 36.47 -11.32 -9.94
C VAL A 88 35.23 -11.13 -10.80
N GLU A 89 35.34 -11.36 -12.12
CA GLU A 89 34.30 -11.01 -13.08
C GLU A 89 32.99 -11.77 -12.84
N ALA A 90 33.04 -13.10 -12.85
CA ALA A 90 31.84 -13.93 -12.70
C ALA A 90 31.16 -13.77 -11.31
N PRO A 91 31.87 -13.81 -10.16
CA PRO A 91 31.24 -13.61 -8.86
C PRO A 91 30.59 -12.23 -8.71
N PHE A 92 31.24 -11.17 -9.20
CA PHE A 92 30.69 -9.81 -9.15
C PHE A 92 29.47 -9.71 -10.07
N PHE A 93 29.59 -10.16 -11.33
CA PHE A 93 28.49 -10.15 -12.30
C PHE A 93 27.26 -10.89 -11.76
N THR A 94 27.44 -12.09 -11.21
CA THR A 94 26.35 -12.86 -10.58
C THR A 94 25.77 -12.13 -9.37
N SER A 95 26.60 -11.52 -8.51
CA SER A 95 26.11 -10.73 -7.36
C SER A 95 25.25 -9.55 -7.81
N CYS A 96 25.61 -8.86 -8.89
CA CYS A 96 24.80 -7.78 -9.45
C CYS A 96 23.46 -8.28 -10.00
N LEU A 97 23.45 -9.42 -10.71
CA LEU A 97 22.21 -10.03 -11.19
C LEU A 97 21.28 -10.42 -10.04
N VAL A 98 21.82 -11.06 -9.00
CA VAL A 98 21.05 -11.42 -7.80
C VAL A 98 20.50 -10.18 -7.11
N ARG A 99 21.29 -9.11 -6.98
CA ARG A 99 20.85 -7.85 -6.37
C ARG A 99 19.78 -7.13 -7.19
N LEU A 100 19.83 -7.18 -8.53
CA LEU A 100 18.86 -6.49 -9.38
C LEU A 100 17.52 -7.24 -9.45
N PHE A 101 17.57 -8.56 -9.67
CA PHE A 101 16.39 -9.33 -10.08
C PHE A 101 15.80 -10.24 -9.01
N LEU A 102 16.54 -10.57 -7.95
CA LEU A 102 16.07 -11.49 -6.90
C LEU A 102 15.88 -10.78 -5.56
N ILE A 103 16.88 -10.02 -5.12
CA ILE A 103 16.85 -9.33 -3.83
C ILE A 103 16.29 -7.93 -4.04
N ARG A 104 15.15 -7.66 -3.43
CA ARG A 104 14.47 -6.36 -3.49
C ARG A 104 15.05 -5.40 -2.44
N GLU A 105 14.52 -5.41 -1.23
CA GLU A 105 15.04 -4.61 -0.11
C GLU A 105 16.11 -5.40 0.65
N LEU A 106 17.20 -4.74 1.06
CA LEU A 106 18.30 -5.37 1.79
C LEU A 106 18.06 -5.36 3.30
N THR A 107 17.97 -6.54 3.90
CA THR A 107 18.07 -6.71 5.36
C THR A 107 19.50 -6.51 5.84
N LEU A 108 19.70 -6.25 7.15
CA LEU A 108 21.05 -6.14 7.72
C LEU A 108 21.90 -7.40 7.50
N ALA A 109 21.29 -8.59 7.58
CA ALA A 109 21.98 -9.86 7.37
C ALA A 109 22.39 -10.07 5.91
N SER A 110 21.47 -9.83 4.96
CA SER A 110 21.77 -9.94 3.53
C SER A 110 22.79 -8.88 3.08
N ALA A 111 22.70 -7.65 3.60
CA ALA A 111 23.67 -6.59 3.36
C ALA A 111 25.07 -6.94 3.88
N LEU A 112 25.19 -7.57 5.05
CA LEU A 112 26.47 -8.05 5.58
C LEU A 112 27.11 -9.10 4.65
N VAL A 113 26.32 -10.06 4.17
CA VAL A 113 26.82 -11.12 3.27
C VAL A 113 27.26 -10.54 1.93
N LEU A 114 26.42 -9.74 1.26
CA LEU A 114 26.74 -9.14 -0.04
C LEU A 114 27.88 -8.12 0.06
N GLY A 115 27.88 -7.29 1.10
CA GLY A 115 28.96 -6.32 1.36
C GLY A 115 30.29 -7.01 1.64
N THR A 116 30.29 -8.10 2.42
CA THR A 116 31.52 -8.89 2.64
C THR A 116 32.00 -9.54 1.35
N LEU A 117 31.09 -10.05 0.49
CA LEU A 117 31.44 -10.59 -0.81
C LEU A 117 32.12 -9.53 -1.70
N PHE A 118 31.58 -8.31 -1.75
CA PHE A 118 32.18 -7.20 -2.49
C PHE A 118 33.59 -6.84 -1.97
N ILE A 119 33.78 -6.79 -0.65
CA ILE A 119 35.10 -6.58 -0.02
C ILE A 119 36.08 -7.69 -0.43
N CYS A 120 35.62 -8.95 -0.41
CA CYS A 120 36.42 -10.11 -0.77
C CYS A 120 36.87 -10.07 -2.25
N ILE A 121 35.95 -9.78 -3.17
CA ILE A 121 36.25 -9.64 -4.60
C ILE A 121 37.25 -8.50 -4.84
N SER A 122 37.06 -7.36 -4.17
CA SER A 122 37.97 -6.22 -4.26
C SER A 122 39.37 -6.57 -3.75
N ALA A 123 39.46 -7.25 -2.61
CA ALA A 123 40.74 -7.70 -2.03
C ALA A 123 41.46 -8.70 -2.94
N PHE A 124 40.74 -9.66 -3.53
CA PHE A 124 41.29 -10.60 -4.50
C PHE A 124 41.78 -9.89 -5.78
N THR A 125 41.07 -8.85 -6.22
CA THR A 125 41.49 -8.01 -7.35
C THR A 125 42.81 -7.30 -7.05
N VAL A 126 42.94 -6.67 -5.87
CA VAL A 126 44.20 -6.03 -5.44
C VAL A 126 45.34 -7.05 -5.35
N GLU A 127 45.09 -8.24 -4.81
CA GLU A 127 46.07 -9.34 -4.75
C GLU A 127 46.55 -9.76 -6.14
N LEU A 128 45.68 -9.73 -7.14
CA LEU A 128 45.98 -10.13 -8.51
C LEU A 128 47.00 -9.19 -9.18
N PHE A 129 46.98 -7.90 -8.84
CA PHE A 129 47.92 -6.89 -9.34
C PHE A 129 49.17 -6.73 -8.46
N ALA A 130 48.99 -6.56 -7.15
CA ALA A 130 50.06 -6.17 -6.24
C ALA A 130 50.70 -7.35 -5.50
N GLY A 131 50.07 -8.52 -5.48
CA GLY A 131 50.51 -9.64 -4.64
C GLY A 131 50.45 -9.31 -3.14
N TYR A 132 51.24 -10.03 -2.34
CA TYR A 132 51.38 -9.73 -0.91
C TYR A 132 52.34 -8.55 -0.70
N GLN A 133 51.90 -7.55 0.06
CA GLN A 133 52.67 -6.32 0.25
C GLN A 133 53.61 -6.42 1.45
N TYR A 134 54.76 -7.08 1.24
CA TYR A 134 55.87 -7.05 2.19
C TYR A 134 56.33 -5.60 2.43
N ASN A 135 56.53 -5.21 3.69
CA ASN A 135 57.02 -3.89 4.16
C ASN A 135 55.99 -2.76 4.33
N GLN A 136 54.68 -2.99 4.11
CA GLN A 136 53.64 -2.01 4.47
C GLN A 136 52.73 -2.56 5.56
N LYS A 137 52.99 -2.19 6.81
CA LYS A 137 52.28 -2.71 8.00
C LYS A 137 50.76 -2.60 7.88
N VAL A 138 50.21 -1.46 7.45
CA VAL A 138 48.75 -1.31 7.34
C VAL A 138 48.18 -2.25 6.28
N SER A 139 48.84 -2.32 5.11
CA SER A 139 48.36 -3.13 4.00
C SER A 139 48.44 -4.63 4.28
N SER A 140 49.52 -5.12 4.92
CA SER A 140 49.64 -6.53 5.29
C SER A 140 48.56 -6.98 6.27
N TRP A 141 48.21 -6.12 7.24
CA TRP A 141 47.09 -6.34 8.16
C TRP A 141 45.73 -6.31 7.45
N VAL A 142 45.49 -5.34 6.55
CA VAL A 142 44.25 -5.28 5.75
C VAL A 142 44.12 -6.51 4.85
N GLN A 143 45.21 -6.94 4.20
CA GLN A 143 45.25 -8.17 3.39
C GLN A 143 44.95 -9.40 4.25
N MET A 144 45.51 -9.50 5.45
CA MET A 144 45.24 -10.59 6.39
C MET A 144 43.77 -10.68 6.77
N ILE A 145 43.14 -9.54 7.12
CA ILE A 145 41.71 -9.48 7.49
C ILE A 145 40.84 -9.87 6.30
N THR A 146 41.02 -9.19 5.16
CA THR A 146 40.19 -9.40 3.96
C THR A 146 40.36 -10.81 3.38
N HIS A 147 41.55 -11.40 3.42
CA HIS A 147 41.79 -12.75 2.91
C HIS A 147 41.36 -13.86 3.89
N THR A 148 41.20 -13.54 5.18
CA THR A 148 40.49 -14.42 6.11
C THR A 148 39.00 -14.46 5.78
N LEU A 149 38.38 -13.31 5.52
CA LEU A 149 36.99 -13.23 5.07
C LEU A 149 36.80 -13.88 3.69
N LEU A 150 37.77 -13.72 2.78
CA LEU A 150 37.77 -14.38 1.47
C LEU A 150 37.74 -15.90 1.58
N LEU A 151 38.54 -16.47 2.49
CA LEU A 151 38.54 -17.91 2.75
C LEU A 151 37.18 -18.37 3.30
N LEU A 152 36.62 -17.63 4.25
CA LEU A 152 35.30 -17.91 4.82
C LEU A 152 34.21 -17.87 3.74
N MET A 153 34.18 -16.81 2.93
CA MET A 153 33.20 -16.63 1.86
C MET A 153 33.35 -17.63 0.71
N GLY A 154 34.59 -18.00 0.36
CA GLY A 154 34.84 -19.03 -0.64
C GLY A 154 34.25 -20.38 -0.23
N ILE A 155 34.40 -20.75 1.04
CA ILE A 155 33.81 -21.97 1.60
C ILE A 155 32.28 -21.86 1.66
N TYR A 156 31.75 -20.73 2.16
CA TYR A 156 30.31 -20.49 2.28
C TYR A 156 29.59 -20.54 0.91
N LEU A 157 30.05 -19.78 -0.08
CA LEU A 157 29.47 -19.77 -1.43
C LEU A 157 29.62 -21.12 -2.12
N GLY A 158 30.78 -21.77 -1.97
CA GLY A 158 31.01 -23.12 -2.47
C GLY A 158 29.96 -24.11 -1.96
N MET A 159 29.72 -24.11 -0.64
CA MET A 159 28.72 -24.99 -0.02
C MET A 159 27.30 -24.71 -0.52
N VAL A 160 26.89 -23.44 -0.61
CA VAL A 160 25.57 -23.06 -1.12
C VAL A 160 25.37 -23.52 -2.56
N LEU A 161 26.35 -23.27 -3.44
CA LEU A 161 26.23 -23.60 -4.85
C LEU A 161 26.27 -25.11 -5.13
N LEU A 162 26.89 -25.92 -4.26
CA LEU A 162 26.91 -27.38 -4.40
C LEU A 162 25.53 -28.03 -4.33
N PHE A 163 24.57 -27.43 -3.60
CA PHE A 163 23.17 -27.87 -3.58
C PHE A 163 22.51 -27.83 -4.96
N TYR A 164 23.02 -27.01 -5.88
CA TYR A 164 22.53 -26.92 -7.25
C TYR A 164 23.45 -27.67 -8.21
N ALA A 165 24.76 -27.50 -8.09
CA ALA A 165 25.72 -28.06 -9.02
C ALA A 165 25.75 -29.59 -9.03
N ILE A 166 25.55 -30.24 -7.88
CA ILE A 166 25.51 -31.72 -7.80
C ILE A 166 24.29 -32.27 -8.56
N PRO A 167 23.05 -31.81 -8.29
CA PRO A 167 21.89 -32.18 -9.10
C PRO A 167 22.07 -31.92 -10.59
N THR A 168 22.55 -30.74 -10.97
CA THR A 168 22.78 -30.40 -12.37
C THR A 168 23.79 -31.35 -13.01
N ALA A 169 24.87 -31.71 -12.30
CA ALA A 169 25.83 -32.69 -12.78
C ALA A 169 25.20 -34.07 -13.00
N ALA A 170 24.36 -34.54 -12.07
CA ALA A 170 23.64 -35.80 -12.22
C ALA A 170 22.73 -35.79 -13.46
N VAL A 171 21.96 -34.72 -13.66
CA VAL A 171 21.09 -34.55 -14.83
C VAL A 171 21.90 -34.50 -16.12
N VAL A 172 22.98 -33.72 -16.18
CA VAL A 172 23.85 -33.60 -17.36
C VAL A 172 24.50 -34.95 -17.70
N ILE A 173 24.98 -35.70 -16.69
CA ILE A 173 25.55 -37.04 -16.89
C ILE A 173 24.47 -37.99 -17.42
N SER A 174 23.27 -37.96 -16.85
CA SER A 174 22.14 -38.78 -17.33
C SER A 174 21.78 -38.44 -18.78
N TRP A 175 21.67 -37.14 -19.10
CA TRP A 175 21.34 -36.67 -20.44
C TRP A 175 22.42 -37.03 -21.46
N MET A 176 23.69 -36.90 -21.07
CA MET A 176 24.83 -37.32 -21.88
C MET A 176 24.85 -38.84 -22.09
N GLY A 177 24.49 -39.64 -21.08
CA GLY A 177 24.30 -41.08 -21.22
C GLY A 177 23.20 -41.42 -22.23
N SER A 178 22.02 -40.81 -22.09
CA SER A 178 20.90 -40.98 -23.04
C SER A 178 21.27 -40.53 -24.45
N PHE A 179 21.97 -39.40 -24.58
CA PHE A 179 22.45 -38.88 -25.85
C PHE A 179 23.44 -39.84 -26.52
N LEU A 180 24.40 -40.39 -25.77
CA LEU A 180 25.34 -41.38 -26.30
C LEU A 180 24.61 -42.63 -26.78
N VAL A 181 23.62 -43.12 -26.03
CA VAL A 181 22.78 -44.24 -26.46
C VAL A 181 22.03 -43.90 -27.74
N TRP A 182 21.36 -42.75 -27.81
CA TRP A 182 20.65 -42.30 -29.01
C TRP A 182 21.59 -42.15 -30.22
N PHE A 183 22.74 -41.51 -30.04
CA PHE A 183 23.74 -41.29 -31.07
C PHE A 183 24.33 -42.60 -31.62
N PHE A 184 24.73 -43.53 -30.74
CA PHE A 184 25.30 -44.82 -31.15
C PHE A 184 24.24 -45.85 -31.57
N SER A 185 22.97 -45.67 -31.19
CA SER A 185 21.87 -46.52 -31.67
C SER A 185 21.50 -46.27 -33.14
N GLY A 186 22.03 -45.20 -33.75
CA GLY A 186 21.72 -44.84 -35.14
C GLY A 186 20.29 -44.34 -35.37
N GLN A 187 19.51 -44.15 -34.30
CA GLN A 187 18.12 -43.64 -34.35
C GLN A 187 18.02 -42.25 -34.97
N TRP A 188 19.10 -41.47 -34.95
CA TRP A 188 19.19 -40.15 -35.56
C TRP A 188 19.34 -40.19 -37.08
N ILE A 189 19.75 -41.33 -37.68
CA ILE A 189 20.05 -41.43 -39.11
C ILE A 189 18.81 -41.21 -39.99
N PRO A 190 17.64 -41.82 -39.71
CA PRO A 190 16.42 -41.57 -40.47
C PRO A 190 15.94 -40.11 -40.35
N GLU A 191 15.94 -39.57 -39.13
CA GLU A 191 15.53 -38.19 -38.84
C GLU A 191 16.44 -37.17 -39.54
N PHE A 192 17.75 -37.43 -39.55
CA PHE A 192 18.75 -36.60 -40.24
C PHE A 192 18.65 -36.71 -41.77
N TRP A 193 18.34 -37.90 -42.29
CA TRP A 193 18.14 -38.12 -43.72
C TRP A 193 16.89 -37.38 -44.23
N GLU A 194 15.79 -37.45 -43.48
CA GLU A 194 14.53 -36.75 -43.78
C GLU A 194 14.73 -35.22 -43.78
N VAL A 195 15.50 -34.69 -42.81
CA VAL A 195 15.89 -33.28 -42.74
C VAL A 195 16.82 -32.86 -43.89
N LEU A 196 17.71 -33.74 -44.38
CA LEU A 196 18.58 -33.42 -45.52
C LEU A 196 17.85 -33.41 -46.87
N THR A 197 16.75 -34.15 -46.98
CA THR A 197 15.96 -34.26 -48.22
C THR A 197 14.86 -33.19 -48.36
N ASP A 198 14.56 -32.45 -47.30
CA ASP A 198 13.54 -31.40 -47.30
C ASP A 198 14.08 -30.10 -47.93
N SER A 199 13.52 -29.66 -49.06
CA SER A 199 14.04 -28.53 -49.85
C SER A 199 13.67 -27.14 -49.30
N SER A 200 13.07 -27.08 -48.11
CA SER A 200 12.73 -25.82 -47.45
C SER A 200 13.98 -25.20 -46.80
N GLY A 201 14.27 -23.91 -47.07
CA GLY A 201 15.46 -23.16 -46.60
C GLY A 201 15.65 -23.06 -45.06
N TYR A 202 14.81 -23.76 -44.31
CA TYR A 202 14.85 -23.98 -42.88
C TYR A 202 16.04 -24.85 -42.43
N ILE A 203 16.63 -25.70 -43.28
CA ILE A 203 17.78 -26.57 -42.93
C ILE A 203 18.97 -25.78 -42.37
N PHE A 204 19.33 -24.67 -43.03
CA PHE A 204 20.53 -23.90 -42.68
C PHE A 204 20.35 -23.12 -41.37
N ILE A 205 19.12 -22.60 -41.15
CA ILE A 205 18.76 -21.86 -39.95
C ILE A 205 18.69 -22.82 -38.74
N TYR A 206 17.98 -23.95 -38.83
CA TYR A 206 17.86 -24.88 -37.70
C TYR A 206 19.17 -25.59 -37.34
N SER A 207 20.00 -25.95 -38.33
CA SER A 207 21.26 -26.66 -38.07
C SER A 207 22.34 -25.73 -37.49
N PHE A 208 22.46 -24.51 -38.02
CA PHE A 208 23.43 -23.53 -37.52
C PHE A 208 23.06 -23.00 -36.13
N TRP A 209 21.80 -22.59 -35.93
CA TRP A 209 21.33 -22.11 -34.64
C TRP A 209 21.23 -23.23 -33.60
N GLY A 210 20.89 -24.46 -33.99
CA GLY A 210 20.87 -25.62 -33.11
C GLY A 210 22.27 -26.01 -32.60
N LEU A 211 23.28 -26.00 -33.48
CA LEU A 211 24.69 -26.25 -33.09
C LEU A 211 25.25 -25.13 -32.21
N LEU A 212 24.92 -23.87 -32.53
CA LEU A 212 25.31 -22.72 -31.73
C LEU A 212 24.65 -22.74 -30.34
N PHE A 213 23.37 -23.11 -30.27
CA PHE A 213 22.64 -23.31 -29.02
C PHE A 213 23.20 -24.46 -28.18
N LEU A 214 23.45 -25.63 -28.78
CA LEU A 214 24.11 -26.76 -28.09
C LEU A 214 25.51 -26.38 -27.58
N GLY A 215 26.26 -25.61 -28.36
CA GLY A 215 27.55 -25.06 -27.96
C GLY A 215 27.43 -24.14 -26.75
N LEU A 216 26.52 -23.17 -26.79
CA LEU A 216 26.27 -22.25 -25.67
C LEU A 216 25.75 -22.97 -24.44
N PHE A 217 24.81 -23.91 -24.59
CA PHE A 217 24.28 -24.72 -23.50
C PHE A 217 25.38 -25.56 -22.85
N GLY A 218 26.19 -26.27 -23.64
CA GLY A 218 27.32 -27.05 -23.14
C GLY A 218 28.37 -26.20 -22.43
N PHE A 219 28.72 -25.03 -22.98
CA PHE A 219 29.62 -24.07 -22.33
C PHE A 219 29.04 -23.51 -21.03
N THR A 220 27.74 -23.23 -20.98
CA THR A 220 27.07 -22.67 -19.78
C THR A 220 26.91 -23.73 -18.70
N ALA A 221 26.54 -24.97 -19.05
CA ALA A 221 26.42 -26.08 -18.11
C ALA A 221 27.77 -26.43 -17.48
N THR A 222 28.84 -26.43 -18.28
CA THR A 222 30.21 -26.65 -17.78
C THR A 222 30.69 -25.48 -16.92
N LEU A 223 30.35 -24.23 -17.26
CA LEU A 223 30.62 -23.07 -16.42
C LEU A 223 29.90 -23.18 -15.07
N PHE A 224 28.60 -23.44 -15.07
CA PHE A 224 27.80 -23.54 -13.84
C PHE A 224 28.25 -24.70 -12.95
N MET A 225 28.68 -25.82 -13.54
CA MET A 225 29.21 -26.96 -12.79
C MET A 225 30.63 -26.71 -12.28
N ALA A 226 31.49 -26.04 -13.05
CA ALA A 226 32.88 -25.78 -12.67
C ALA A 226 33.02 -24.58 -11.71
N PHE A 227 32.11 -23.61 -11.80
CA PHE A 227 32.17 -22.35 -11.06
C PHE A 227 32.26 -22.53 -9.54
N PRO A 228 31.44 -23.37 -8.87
CA PRO A 228 31.51 -23.58 -7.42
C PRO A 228 32.87 -24.11 -6.97
N PHE A 229 33.46 -25.04 -7.73
CA PHE A 229 34.77 -25.59 -7.43
C PHE A 229 35.88 -24.58 -7.74
N ALA A 230 35.76 -23.82 -8.83
CA ALA A 230 36.73 -22.82 -9.24
C ALA A 230 36.80 -21.66 -8.23
N ILE A 231 35.67 -21.07 -7.84
CA ILE A 231 35.64 -19.96 -6.88
C ILE A 231 36.16 -20.40 -5.52
N THR A 232 35.69 -21.55 -5.00
CA THR A 232 36.14 -22.10 -3.72
C THR A 232 37.65 -22.38 -3.75
N GLY A 233 38.13 -23.06 -4.79
CA GLY A 233 39.54 -23.38 -4.94
C GLY A 233 40.42 -22.13 -5.04
N LEU A 234 40.00 -21.11 -5.78
CA LEU A 234 40.73 -19.85 -5.92
C LEU A 234 40.78 -19.06 -4.62
N TYR A 235 39.65 -18.92 -3.93
CA TYR A 235 39.53 -18.12 -2.71
C TYR A 235 40.25 -18.80 -1.53
N VAL A 236 40.10 -20.12 -1.37
CA VAL A 236 40.83 -20.87 -0.35
C VAL A 236 42.33 -20.83 -0.60
N ASN A 237 42.79 -21.00 -1.84
CA ASN A 237 44.21 -20.93 -2.18
C ASN A 237 44.80 -19.53 -1.92
N SER A 238 44.10 -18.48 -2.37
CA SER A 238 44.48 -17.09 -2.11
C SER A 238 44.55 -16.79 -0.60
N GLY A 239 43.52 -17.16 0.15
CA GLY A 239 43.47 -17.02 1.60
C GLY A 239 44.63 -17.73 2.30
N GLN A 240 44.86 -19.01 1.98
CA GLN A 240 45.96 -19.78 2.56
C GLN A 240 47.33 -19.18 2.22
N ARG A 241 47.51 -18.69 0.98
CA ARG A 241 48.77 -18.10 0.53
C ARG A 241 49.10 -16.82 1.30
N ILE A 242 48.14 -15.91 1.44
CA ILE A 242 48.33 -14.65 2.16
C ILE A 242 48.50 -14.89 3.66
N LEU A 243 47.73 -15.80 4.26
CA LEU A 243 47.90 -16.16 5.67
C LEU A 243 49.26 -16.80 5.96
N ARG A 244 49.79 -17.62 5.04
CA ARG A 244 51.15 -18.17 5.15
C ARG A 244 52.21 -17.07 5.03
N ALA A 245 52.06 -16.14 4.10
CA ALA A 245 52.97 -15.00 3.95
C ALA A 245 52.97 -14.11 5.21
N PHE A 246 51.79 -13.79 5.74
CA PHE A 246 51.65 -13.03 6.99
C PHE A 246 52.23 -13.78 8.20
N THR A 247 52.09 -15.11 8.24
CA THR A 247 52.71 -15.96 9.27
C THR A 247 54.23 -15.89 9.26
N GLN A 248 54.84 -15.79 8.08
CA GLN A 248 56.29 -15.64 7.96
C GLN A 248 56.77 -14.29 8.49
N GLU A 249 55.95 -13.24 8.38
CA GLU A 249 56.31 -11.88 8.82
C GLU A 249 56.01 -11.62 10.31
N TYR A 250 54.82 -12.02 10.80
CA TYR A 250 54.32 -11.68 12.14
C TYR A 250 54.25 -12.87 13.12
N GLY A 251 54.53 -14.09 12.64
CA GLY A 251 54.51 -15.31 13.44
C GLY A 251 53.14 -15.98 13.54
N LYS A 252 53.15 -17.30 13.77
CA LYS A 252 51.95 -18.17 13.75
C LYS A 252 50.88 -17.76 14.75
N PHE A 253 51.29 -17.34 15.96
CA PHE A 253 50.35 -16.95 17.01
C PHE A 253 49.49 -15.75 16.59
N LYS A 254 50.11 -14.68 16.07
CA LYS A 254 49.40 -13.48 15.63
C LYS A 254 48.45 -13.79 14.48
N THR A 255 48.90 -14.55 13.48
CA THR A 255 48.03 -14.95 12.35
C THR A 255 46.79 -15.69 12.83
N ILE A 256 46.96 -16.74 13.66
CA ILE A 256 45.84 -17.55 14.13
C ILE A 256 44.89 -16.69 14.97
N PHE A 257 45.42 -15.94 15.94
CA PHE A 257 44.63 -15.09 16.82
C PHE A 257 43.81 -14.07 16.02
N SER A 258 44.43 -13.37 15.07
CA SER A 258 43.74 -12.39 14.24
C SER A 258 42.71 -13.04 13.30
N SER A 259 43.02 -14.19 12.69
CA SER A 259 42.05 -14.88 11.81
C SER A 259 40.84 -15.38 12.59
N VAL A 260 41.05 -15.98 13.77
CA VAL A 260 39.97 -16.40 14.66
C VAL A 260 39.14 -15.20 15.11
N THR A 261 39.78 -14.09 15.45
CA THR A 261 39.09 -12.85 15.84
C THR A 261 38.21 -12.33 14.71
N VAL A 262 38.71 -12.24 13.47
CA VAL A 262 37.95 -11.78 12.30
C VAL A 262 36.74 -12.69 12.03
N ILE A 263 36.94 -14.01 12.04
CA ILE A 263 35.85 -14.98 11.82
C ILE A 263 34.81 -14.87 12.95
N SER A 264 35.26 -14.78 14.20
CA SER A 264 34.36 -14.69 15.35
C SER A 264 33.54 -13.40 15.32
N LEU A 265 34.16 -12.25 15.02
CA LEU A 265 33.46 -10.99 14.86
C LEU A 265 32.43 -11.03 13.73
N TRP A 266 32.81 -11.61 12.58
CA TRP A 266 31.88 -11.75 11.46
C TRP A 266 30.70 -12.66 11.81
N LEU A 267 30.93 -13.78 12.49
CA LEU A 267 29.87 -14.68 12.95
C LEU A 267 28.97 -14.01 13.99
N ILE A 268 29.52 -13.26 14.95
CA ILE A 268 28.73 -12.50 15.93
C ILE A 268 27.82 -11.49 15.21
N LEU A 269 28.37 -10.73 14.25
CA LEU A 269 27.58 -9.79 13.45
C LEU A 269 26.49 -10.52 12.65
N LEU A 270 26.83 -11.64 12.01
CA LEU A 270 25.86 -12.42 11.25
C LEU A 270 24.73 -12.92 12.16
N PHE A 271 25.05 -13.56 13.28
CA PHE A 271 24.04 -14.06 14.21
C PHE A 271 23.20 -12.93 14.81
N SER A 272 23.81 -11.77 15.11
CA SER A 272 23.08 -10.61 15.62
C SER A 272 22.13 -10.02 14.58
N PHE A 273 22.56 -9.86 13.33
CA PHE A 273 21.74 -9.30 12.26
C PHE A 273 20.70 -10.27 11.71
N ASN A 274 20.91 -11.58 11.89
CA ASN A 274 19.95 -12.61 11.51
C ASN A 274 18.84 -12.81 12.55
N GLN A 275 18.93 -12.16 13.73
CA GLN A 275 17.80 -12.10 14.66
C GLN A 275 16.70 -11.23 14.07
N GLN A 276 15.62 -11.87 13.63
CA GLN A 276 14.51 -11.17 13.00
C GLN A 276 13.55 -10.64 14.08
N PRO A 277 13.19 -9.34 14.03
CA PRO A 277 12.47 -8.67 15.12
C PRO A 277 11.05 -9.21 15.34
N GLN A 278 10.40 -9.73 14.29
CA GLN A 278 9.03 -10.25 14.38
C GLN A 278 8.88 -11.42 15.34
N VAL A 279 9.93 -12.25 15.51
CA VAL A 279 9.87 -13.40 16.41
C VAL A 279 9.66 -12.94 17.84
N LYS A 280 10.39 -11.90 18.27
CA LYS A 280 10.22 -11.28 19.58
C LYS A 280 8.91 -10.51 19.68
N ALA A 281 8.52 -9.77 18.63
CA ALA A 281 7.26 -9.03 18.61
C ALA A 281 6.05 -9.95 18.78
N PHE A 282 5.95 -11.05 18.03
CA PHE A 282 4.88 -12.03 18.20
C PHE A 282 4.91 -12.68 19.58
N THR A 283 6.09 -13.02 20.10
CA THR A 283 6.20 -13.59 21.46
C THR A 283 5.71 -12.61 22.53
N LEU A 284 6.02 -11.31 22.41
CA LEU A 284 5.54 -10.28 23.33
C LEU A 284 4.03 -10.11 23.24
N LEU A 285 3.47 -10.09 22.03
CA LEU A 285 2.03 -9.92 21.80
C LEU A 285 1.21 -11.17 22.15
N GLU A 286 1.83 -12.35 22.23
CA GLU A 286 1.21 -13.57 22.77
C GLU A 286 1.05 -13.53 24.30
N GLN A 287 1.78 -12.64 25.02
CA GLN A 287 1.64 -12.49 26.46
C GLN A 287 0.36 -11.72 26.82
N THR A 288 -0.36 -12.18 27.84
CA THR A 288 -1.62 -11.58 28.32
C THR A 288 -1.43 -10.09 28.65
N PRO A 289 -2.45 -9.22 28.42
CA PRO A 289 -2.35 -7.76 28.60
C PRO A 289 -2.19 -7.27 30.06
N GLN A 290 -1.70 -8.11 30.99
CA GLN A 290 -1.29 -7.69 32.33
C GLN A 290 -0.01 -6.82 32.31
N ASN A 291 0.83 -6.92 31.28
CA ASN A 291 2.10 -6.19 31.16
C ASN A 291 2.05 -5.00 30.18
N ARG A 292 0.98 -4.19 30.17
CA ARG A 292 0.82 -3.08 29.20
C ARG A 292 1.99 -2.10 29.16
N GLN A 293 2.55 -1.76 30.32
CA GLN A 293 3.71 -0.85 30.38
C GLN A 293 4.97 -1.46 29.74
N GLU A 294 5.19 -2.76 29.88
CA GLU A 294 6.30 -3.47 29.23
C GLU A 294 6.11 -3.52 27.71
N LEU A 295 4.87 -3.78 27.27
CA LEU A 295 4.52 -3.77 25.85
C LEU A 295 4.70 -2.37 25.24
N LEU A 296 4.24 -1.32 25.92
CA LEU A 296 4.41 0.08 25.50
C LEU A 296 5.88 0.52 25.52
N ALA A 297 6.67 0.06 26.48
CA ALA A 297 8.12 0.27 26.49
C ALA A 297 8.82 -0.44 25.32
N SER A 298 8.21 -1.52 24.81
CA SER A 298 8.68 -2.31 23.68
C SER A 298 8.03 -1.93 22.34
N SER A 299 7.26 -0.84 22.28
CA SER A 299 6.51 -0.43 21.08
C SER A 299 7.37 -0.36 19.82
N ASP A 300 8.60 0.16 19.89
CA ASP A 300 9.48 0.24 18.72
C ASP A 300 9.90 -1.13 18.19
N LEU A 301 10.12 -2.09 19.09
CA LEU A 301 10.44 -3.47 18.72
C LEU A 301 9.23 -4.17 18.10
N ILE A 302 8.05 -3.98 18.70
CA ILE A 302 6.79 -4.52 18.20
C ILE A 302 6.51 -3.96 16.80
N ARG A 303 6.56 -2.63 16.65
CA ARG A 303 6.41 -1.92 15.37
C ARG A 303 7.36 -2.46 14.32
N THR A 304 8.66 -2.53 14.62
CA THR A 304 9.67 -3.02 13.68
C THR A 304 9.45 -4.48 13.30
N GLY A 305 9.04 -5.32 14.26
CA GLY A 305 8.72 -6.73 14.04
C GLY A 305 7.51 -6.92 13.14
N LEU A 306 6.40 -6.27 13.45
CA LEU A 306 5.16 -6.36 12.67
C LEU A 306 5.34 -5.80 11.25
N VAL A 307 6.07 -4.68 11.09
CA VAL A 307 6.43 -4.15 9.76
C VAL A 307 7.31 -5.13 8.98
N ASN A 308 8.26 -5.79 9.65
CA ASN A 308 9.09 -6.79 8.99
C ASN A 308 8.31 -8.02 8.54
N ALA A 309 7.35 -8.48 9.35
CA ALA A 309 6.44 -9.56 8.98
C ALA A 309 5.52 -9.14 7.82
N ASN A 310 4.96 -7.94 7.84
CA ASN A 310 4.07 -7.47 6.77
C ASN A 310 4.80 -7.27 5.44
N LEU A 311 6.05 -6.80 5.48
CA LEU A 311 6.88 -6.54 4.30
C LEU A 311 7.86 -7.66 3.96
N TYR A 312 7.76 -8.84 4.59
CA TYR A 312 8.69 -9.95 4.33
C TYR A 312 8.80 -10.31 2.84
N PRO A 313 7.71 -10.31 2.03
CA PRO A 313 7.79 -10.68 0.61
C PRO A 313 8.71 -9.76 -0.21
N TYR A 314 8.99 -8.55 0.29
CA TYR A 314 9.87 -7.57 -0.35
C TYR A 314 11.31 -7.61 0.19
N ARG A 315 11.55 -8.27 1.34
CA ARG A 315 12.83 -8.26 2.06
C ARG A 315 13.58 -9.58 2.03
N TYR A 316 12.85 -10.68 1.84
CA TYR A 316 13.37 -12.03 1.88
C TYR A 316 13.02 -12.79 0.60
N LEU A 317 13.86 -13.75 0.23
CA LEU A 317 13.64 -14.55 -0.99
C LEU A 317 12.50 -15.55 -0.83
N SER A 318 12.25 -16.01 0.40
CA SER A 318 11.17 -16.94 0.73
C SER A 318 11.03 -17.06 2.25
N THR A 319 10.02 -17.80 2.70
CA THR A 319 9.88 -18.20 4.11
C THR A 319 10.64 -19.51 4.37
N THR A 320 10.99 -19.77 5.62
CA THR A 320 11.58 -21.06 6.01
C THR A 320 10.61 -22.24 5.86
N GLU A 321 9.31 -21.97 5.88
CA GLU A 321 8.24 -22.96 5.76
C GLU A 321 7.93 -23.31 4.29
N ASP A 322 7.82 -22.29 3.42
CA ASP A 322 7.45 -22.47 2.02
C ASP A 322 8.64 -22.91 1.14
N ASN A 323 9.87 -22.62 1.56
CA ASN A 323 11.08 -23.05 0.85
C ASN A 323 11.27 -24.58 0.91
N ASN A 324 10.90 -25.25 -0.19
CA ASN A 324 10.95 -26.70 -0.33
C ASN A 324 11.54 -27.19 -1.68
N HIS A 325 12.14 -26.28 -2.47
CA HIS A 325 12.66 -26.63 -3.80
C HIS A 325 13.85 -27.59 -3.75
N ILE A 326 14.73 -27.49 -2.75
CA ILE A 326 15.88 -28.41 -2.60
C ILE A 326 15.39 -29.81 -2.29
N TYR A 327 14.41 -29.96 -1.38
CA TYR A 327 13.76 -31.23 -1.13
C TYR A 327 13.21 -31.84 -2.43
N SER A 328 12.51 -31.03 -3.23
CA SER A 328 11.91 -31.45 -4.49
C SER A 328 12.96 -31.89 -5.53
N ILE A 329 14.05 -31.13 -5.69
CA ILE A 329 15.16 -31.47 -6.60
C ILE A 329 15.77 -32.84 -6.23
N TYR A 330 16.15 -33.03 -4.97
CA TYR A 330 16.83 -34.27 -4.56
C TYR A 330 15.88 -35.47 -4.49
N LYS A 331 14.60 -35.25 -4.18
CA LYS A 331 13.57 -36.29 -4.29
C LYS A 331 13.38 -36.74 -5.74
N ASN A 332 13.38 -35.82 -6.71
CA ASN A 332 13.27 -36.14 -8.14
C ASN A 332 14.50 -36.89 -8.67
N LEU A 333 15.66 -36.74 -8.02
CA LEU A 333 16.86 -37.55 -8.28
C LEU A 333 16.82 -38.95 -7.63
N GLY A 334 15.73 -39.30 -6.95
CA GLY A 334 15.53 -40.62 -6.34
C GLY A 334 16.07 -40.78 -4.91
N LEU A 335 16.44 -39.68 -4.22
CA LEU A 335 16.88 -39.79 -2.83
C LEU A 335 15.72 -40.08 -1.87
N PRO A 336 15.95 -40.82 -0.77
CA PRO A 336 14.96 -41.02 0.29
C PRO A 336 14.47 -39.71 0.89
N LYS A 337 13.19 -39.66 1.31
CA LYS A 337 12.56 -38.46 1.89
C LYS A 337 13.37 -37.88 3.05
N SER A 338 13.87 -38.73 3.96
CA SER A 338 14.68 -38.29 5.11
C SER A 338 15.94 -37.56 4.70
N THR A 339 16.66 -38.06 3.68
CA THR A 339 17.88 -37.43 3.16
C THR A 339 17.58 -36.13 2.45
N ALA A 340 16.52 -36.08 1.63
CA ALA A 340 16.09 -34.86 0.95
C ALA A 340 15.68 -33.77 1.97
N SER A 341 14.95 -34.14 3.03
CA SER A 341 14.59 -33.21 4.11
C SER A 341 15.80 -32.72 4.90
N PHE A 342 16.77 -33.60 5.17
CA PHE A 342 18.04 -33.21 5.80
C PHE A 342 18.80 -32.18 4.96
N LEU A 343 18.88 -32.39 3.64
CA LEU A 343 19.53 -31.45 2.73
C LEU A 343 18.79 -30.10 2.68
N GLN A 344 17.46 -30.11 2.60
CA GLN A 344 16.66 -28.87 2.68
C GLN A 344 16.91 -28.11 3.98
N TYR A 345 16.94 -28.81 5.12
CA TYR A 345 17.20 -28.18 6.42
C TYR A 345 18.59 -27.51 6.47
N ARG A 346 19.63 -28.20 5.96
CA ARG A 346 20.99 -27.63 5.89
C ARG A 346 21.08 -26.45 4.93
N TYR A 347 20.36 -26.53 3.80
CA TYR A 347 20.26 -25.43 2.87
C TYR A 347 19.59 -24.21 3.53
N ASN A 348 18.49 -24.39 4.25
CA ASN A 348 17.80 -23.30 4.96
C ASN A 348 18.70 -22.65 6.03
N GLN A 349 19.53 -23.42 6.73
CA GLN A 349 20.50 -22.86 7.67
C GLN A 349 21.51 -21.94 6.98
N LEU A 350 22.06 -22.37 5.84
CA LEU A 350 23.02 -21.56 5.07
C LEU A 350 22.35 -20.33 4.46
N LEU A 351 21.12 -20.45 3.97
CA LEU A 351 20.37 -19.36 3.35
C LEU A 351 19.62 -18.48 4.35
N SER A 352 19.71 -18.74 5.65
CA SER A 352 18.98 -17.99 6.68
C SER A 352 19.12 -16.46 6.60
N PRO A 353 20.25 -15.85 6.17
CA PRO A 353 20.32 -14.39 5.98
C PRO A 353 19.36 -13.82 4.93
N PHE A 354 18.82 -14.68 4.06
CA PHE A 354 17.91 -14.34 2.96
C PHE A 354 16.52 -14.97 3.13
N LEU A 355 16.27 -15.74 4.19
CA LEU A 355 15.00 -16.42 4.45
C LEU A 355 14.28 -15.78 5.63
N TYR A 356 12.98 -15.57 5.48
CA TYR A 356 12.11 -15.11 6.56
C TYR A 356 11.76 -16.28 7.49
N VAL A 357 11.91 -16.08 8.80
CA VAL A 357 11.49 -17.06 9.81
C VAL A 357 10.01 -16.84 10.12
N GLY A 358 9.16 -17.71 9.59
CA GLY A 358 7.71 -17.65 9.73
C GLY A 358 6.99 -18.21 8.52
N SER A 359 5.75 -17.76 8.32
CA SER A 359 4.84 -18.25 7.28
C SER A 359 4.26 -17.11 6.43
N ARG A 360 3.66 -17.45 5.29
CA ARG A 360 2.86 -16.51 4.48
C ARG A 360 1.65 -15.90 5.21
N ASN A 361 1.13 -16.57 6.24
CA ASN A 361 0.03 -16.05 7.05
C ASN A 361 0.47 -14.92 8.00
N ASP A 362 1.78 -14.67 8.09
CA ASP A 362 2.30 -13.61 8.96
C ASP A 362 1.99 -12.21 8.41
N VAL A 363 1.71 -12.06 7.12
CA VAL A 363 1.29 -10.78 6.52
C VAL A 363 -0.09 -10.33 7.06
N PRO A 364 -1.17 -11.12 6.93
CA PRO A 364 -2.45 -10.75 7.54
C PRO A 364 -2.39 -10.74 9.07
N LYS A 365 -1.69 -11.70 9.71
CA LYS A 365 -1.52 -11.72 11.17
C LYS A 365 -0.84 -10.44 11.69
N SER A 366 0.22 -9.98 11.03
CA SER A 366 0.92 -8.75 11.45
C SER A 366 0.10 -7.49 11.22
N ALA A 367 -0.68 -7.43 10.15
CA ALA A 367 -1.60 -6.30 9.92
C ALA A 367 -2.68 -6.21 11.02
N GLN A 368 -3.27 -7.35 11.39
CA GLN A 368 -4.25 -7.44 12.47
C GLN A 368 -3.63 -7.04 13.83
N LEU A 369 -2.52 -7.66 14.22
CA LEU A 369 -1.85 -7.36 15.50
C LEU A 369 -1.36 -5.90 15.56
N TYR A 370 -0.98 -5.32 14.43
CA TYR A 370 -0.58 -3.92 14.36
C TYR A 370 -1.79 -3.01 14.62
N ALA A 371 -2.92 -3.30 13.98
CA ALA A 371 -4.16 -2.57 14.20
C ALA A 371 -4.64 -2.67 15.66
N GLU A 372 -4.66 -3.88 16.23
CA GLU A 372 -5.05 -4.12 17.62
C GLU A 372 -4.16 -3.39 18.64
N PHE A 373 -2.87 -3.22 18.33
CA PHE A 373 -1.92 -2.59 19.26
C PHE A 373 -1.82 -1.07 19.11
N PHE A 374 -1.72 -0.58 17.87
CA PHE A 374 -1.43 0.82 17.54
C PHE A 374 -2.68 1.62 17.17
N ASP A 375 -3.86 0.99 17.15
CA ASP A 375 -5.14 1.61 16.82
C ASP A 375 -5.19 2.24 15.42
N THR A 376 -4.44 1.67 14.48
CA THR A 376 -4.38 2.17 13.10
C THR A 376 -3.92 1.08 12.12
N PRO A 377 -4.41 1.05 10.87
CA PRO A 377 -3.92 0.12 9.87
C PRO A 377 -2.43 0.32 9.53
N ILE A 378 -1.69 -0.77 9.41
CA ILE A 378 -0.24 -0.74 9.15
C ILE A 378 0.13 0.02 7.86
N GLN A 379 -0.70 -0.07 6.81
CA GLN A 379 -0.48 0.65 5.55
C GLN A 379 -0.62 2.16 5.70
N LYS A 380 -1.55 2.63 6.55
CA LYS A 380 -1.76 4.06 6.86
C LYS A 380 -0.59 4.59 7.68
N ALA A 381 -0.20 3.89 8.74
CA ALA A 381 0.86 4.32 9.64
C ALA A 381 2.28 4.20 9.06
N GLU A 382 2.56 3.18 8.25
CA GLU A 382 3.91 2.83 7.78
C GLU A 382 4.12 3.12 6.29
N ARG A 383 3.34 4.05 5.74
CA ARG A 383 3.32 4.39 4.32
C ARG A 383 4.72 4.60 3.73
N LYS A 384 5.65 5.20 4.49
CA LYS A 384 7.04 5.40 4.06
C LYS A 384 7.80 4.07 3.85
N SER A 385 7.68 3.15 4.80
CA SER A 385 8.32 1.83 4.73
C SER A 385 7.69 0.97 3.63
N VAL A 386 6.36 0.98 3.54
CA VAL A 386 5.61 0.28 2.48
C VAL A 386 6.01 0.81 1.10
N ARG A 387 6.04 2.14 0.93
CA ARG A 387 6.51 2.78 -0.31
C ARG A 387 7.92 2.33 -0.66
N HIS A 388 8.86 2.41 0.28
CA HIS A 388 10.25 2.03 0.01
C HIS A 388 10.39 0.56 -0.42
N ALA A 389 9.65 -0.35 0.22
CA ALA A 389 9.63 -1.77 -0.14
C ALA A 389 9.12 -2.02 -1.57
N ILE A 390 8.10 -1.28 -2.00
CA ILE A 390 7.55 -1.34 -3.36
C ILE A 390 8.53 -0.77 -4.39
N GLN A 391 9.19 0.34 -4.06
CA GLN A 391 10.20 0.99 -4.91
C GLN A 391 11.43 0.11 -5.13
N SER A 392 11.73 -0.78 -4.18
CA SER A 392 12.95 -1.59 -4.15
C SER A 392 12.91 -2.74 -5.16
N THR A 393 12.85 -2.44 -6.45
CA THR A 393 12.84 -3.42 -7.55
C THR A 393 13.51 -2.85 -8.79
N SER A 394 14.06 -3.71 -9.66
CA SER A 394 14.51 -3.31 -10.99
C SER A 394 13.39 -3.28 -12.04
N ILE A 395 12.20 -3.78 -11.70
CA ILE A 395 11.05 -3.86 -12.61
C ILE A 395 10.25 -2.56 -12.50
N VAL A 396 10.50 -1.65 -13.43
CA VAL A 396 9.98 -0.27 -13.42
C VAL A 396 8.46 -0.24 -13.39
N ASP A 397 7.80 -1.08 -14.18
CA ASP A 397 6.34 -1.05 -14.29
C ASP A 397 5.68 -1.55 -13.00
N GLN A 398 6.24 -2.56 -12.34
CA GLN A 398 5.77 -3.01 -11.02
C GLN A 398 5.98 -1.92 -9.95
N ALA A 399 7.13 -1.24 -9.95
CA ALA A 399 7.39 -0.13 -9.02
C ALA A 399 6.40 1.01 -9.25
N LYS A 400 6.20 1.42 -10.51
CA LYS A 400 5.25 2.47 -10.89
C LYS A 400 3.82 2.08 -10.55
N ALA A 401 3.36 0.89 -10.92
CA ALA A 401 2.02 0.42 -10.60
C ALA A 401 1.78 0.35 -9.08
N GLY A 402 2.73 -0.20 -8.32
CA GLY A 402 2.65 -0.28 -6.86
C GLY A 402 2.70 1.10 -6.19
N LEU A 403 3.53 2.03 -6.70
CA LEU A 403 3.58 3.42 -6.25
C LEU A 403 2.30 4.17 -6.57
N LEU A 404 1.74 3.98 -7.77
CA LEU A 404 0.49 4.60 -8.18
C LEU A 404 -0.67 4.15 -7.29
N ASN A 405 -0.70 2.87 -6.91
CA ASN A 405 -1.60 2.30 -5.91
C ASN A 405 -1.38 2.93 -4.52
N ILE A 406 -0.18 2.83 -3.94
CA ILE A 406 0.09 3.37 -2.59
C ILE A 406 0.02 4.89 -2.48
N ASP A 407 0.48 5.62 -3.49
CA ASP A 407 0.40 7.08 -3.52
C ASP A 407 -0.97 7.57 -3.92
N GLN A 408 -1.81 6.70 -4.51
CA GLN A 408 -3.13 7.04 -4.99
C GLN A 408 -3.05 8.20 -5.99
N LYS A 409 -2.07 8.17 -6.91
CA LYS A 409 -1.78 9.26 -7.89
C LYS A 409 -2.06 8.83 -9.33
N LYS A 410 -3.25 8.30 -9.59
CA LYS A 410 -3.60 7.71 -10.89
C LYS A 410 -4.27 8.71 -11.82
N VAL A 411 -5.08 9.59 -11.25
CA VAL A 411 -5.91 10.57 -11.95
C VAL A 411 -5.44 11.97 -11.60
N TRP A 412 -5.13 12.76 -12.62
CA TRP A 412 -4.78 14.16 -12.46
C TRP A 412 -6.02 15.05 -12.54
N LEU A 413 -6.22 15.89 -11.52
CA LEU A 413 -7.16 17.01 -11.56
C LEU A 413 -6.57 18.11 -12.46
N GLU A 414 -7.08 18.22 -13.67
CA GLU A 414 -6.59 19.15 -14.68
C GLU A 414 -7.15 20.56 -14.46
N LYS A 415 -8.46 20.68 -14.21
CA LYS A 415 -9.17 21.94 -13.96
C LYS A 415 -10.11 21.80 -12.78
N GLN A 416 -10.19 22.85 -11.96
CA GLN A 416 -11.15 23.02 -10.88
C GLN A 416 -11.73 24.44 -10.91
N GLU A 417 -13.03 24.54 -11.14
CA GLU A 417 -13.78 25.78 -11.19
C GLU A 417 -14.84 25.80 -10.08
N VAL A 418 -14.91 26.92 -9.34
CA VAL A 418 -15.92 27.12 -8.30
C VAL A 418 -16.68 28.40 -8.62
N THR A 419 -18.00 28.29 -8.66
CA THR A 419 -18.93 29.40 -8.89
C THR A 419 -19.85 29.53 -7.68
N ILE A 420 -19.89 30.72 -7.10
CA ILE A 420 -20.74 31.06 -5.96
C ILE A 420 -21.78 32.09 -6.41
N ASP A 421 -23.05 31.81 -6.18
CA ASP A 421 -24.20 32.68 -6.42
C ASP A 421 -24.88 33.05 -5.08
N PRO A 422 -24.50 34.20 -4.46
CA PRO A 422 -25.05 34.64 -3.18
C PRO A 422 -26.49 35.17 -3.27
N HIS A 423 -27.28 34.90 -2.23
CA HIS A 423 -28.68 35.30 -2.12
C HIS A 423 -29.01 35.90 -0.75
N GLY A 424 -28.16 36.81 -0.25
CA GLY A 424 -28.26 37.36 1.09
C GLY A 424 -27.34 36.59 2.03
N ASP A 425 -27.91 35.91 3.01
CA ASP A 425 -27.23 35.12 4.05
C ASP A 425 -27.12 33.61 3.74
N TRP A 426 -27.40 33.23 2.48
CA TRP A 426 -27.17 31.90 1.92
C TRP A 426 -26.71 31.99 0.46
N ALA A 427 -26.10 30.93 -0.08
CA ALA A 427 -25.62 30.88 -1.47
C ALA A 427 -25.80 29.51 -2.12
N ASN A 428 -25.91 29.50 -3.45
CA ASN A 428 -25.68 28.30 -4.26
C ASN A 428 -24.20 28.24 -4.64
N VAL A 429 -23.59 27.08 -4.47
CA VAL A 429 -22.21 26.82 -4.89
C VAL A 429 -22.19 25.70 -5.91
N GLU A 430 -21.50 25.92 -7.03
CA GLU A 430 -21.22 24.91 -8.04
C GLU A 430 -19.71 24.68 -8.11
N ILE A 431 -19.30 23.41 -8.08
CA ILE A 431 -17.93 22.96 -8.29
C ILE A 431 -17.90 22.15 -9.57
N HIS A 432 -17.07 22.57 -10.52
CA HIS A 432 -16.79 21.85 -11.77
C HIS A 432 -15.35 21.37 -11.80
N GLU A 433 -15.13 20.07 -11.85
CA GLU A 433 -13.80 19.45 -11.95
C GLU A 433 -13.63 18.66 -13.26
N VAL A 434 -12.41 18.70 -13.80
CA VAL A 434 -12.01 17.96 -14.99
C VAL A 434 -10.84 17.05 -14.66
N TYR A 435 -10.99 15.77 -14.97
CA TYR A 435 -10.05 14.72 -14.60
C TYR A 435 -9.44 14.04 -15.82
N GLN A 436 -8.14 13.75 -15.72
CA GLN A 436 -7.38 13.03 -16.74
C GLN A 436 -6.65 11.84 -16.10
N ASN A 437 -6.95 10.64 -16.58
CA ASN A 437 -6.23 9.44 -16.16
C ASN A 437 -4.80 9.40 -16.70
N LYS A 438 -3.85 8.92 -15.88
CA LYS A 438 -2.44 8.71 -16.22
C LYS A 438 -2.06 7.22 -16.28
N THR A 439 -3.03 6.32 -16.11
CA THR A 439 -2.87 4.87 -16.24
C THR A 439 -3.56 4.37 -17.51
N ASN A 440 -3.25 3.14 -17.91
CA ASN A 440 -3.87 2.49 -19.07
C ASN A 440 -5.16 1.73 -18.70
N ASP A 441 -5.50 1.70 -17.42
CA ASP A 441 -6.69 1.05 -16.88
C ASP A 441 -7.75 2.10 -16.57
N VAL A 442 -9.03 1.71 -16.47
CA VAL A 442 -10.07 2.61 -15.95
C VAL A 442 -9.85 2.80 -14.45
N GLU A 443 -9.98 4.04 -13.99
CA GLU A 443 -9.73 4.36 -12.58
C GLU A 443 -10.96 4.98 -11.92
N GLU A 444 -11.09 4.74 -10.62
CA GLU A 444 -12.07 5.40 -9.74
C GLU A 444 -11.36 6.49 -8.94
N ILE A 445 -11.98 7.66 -8.79
CA ILE A 445 -11.57 8.66 -7.80
C ILE A 445 -12.50 8.64 -6.58
N LEU A 446 -11.93 8.87 -5.41
CA LEU A 446 -12.65 8.92 -4.14
C LEU A 446 -12.29 10.19 -3.38
N TYR A 447 -13.31 10.92 -2.92
CA TYR A 447 -13.17 12.03 -2.00
C TYR A 447 -14.00 11.78 -0.74
N TYR A 448 -13.36 11.98 0.42
CA TYR A 448 -14.04 12.24 1.67
C TYR A 448 -13.88 13.71 2.00
N PHE A 449 -14.98 14.40 2.23
CA PHE A 449 -14.97 15.81 2.57
C PHE A 449 -16.08 16.17 3.55
N SER A 450 -15.97 17.34 4.15
CA SER A 450 -17.00 17.88 5.03
C SER A 450 -17.51 19.22 4.53
N LEU A 451 -18.78 19.48 4.78
CA LEU A 451 -19.45 20.77 4.63
C LEU A 451 -20.10 21.14 5.98
N PRO A 452 -20.51 22.40 6.18
CA PRO A 452 -21.34 22.77 7.32
C PRO A 452 -22.55 21.84 7.45
N GLU A 453 -22.97 21.55 8.68
CA GLU A 453 -23.98 20.52 8.95
C GLU A 453 -25.33 20.86 8.31
N THR A 454 -25.66 22.15 8.20
CA THR A 454 -26.88 22.63 7.50
C THR A 454 -26.79 22.56 5.98
N ALA A 455 -25.59 22.47 5.39
CA ALA A 455 -25.43 22.52 3.94
C ALA A 455 -26.15 21.35 3.26
N ALA A 456 -26.90 21.66 2.20
CA ALA A 456 -27.67 20.67 1.43
C ALA A 456 -27.03 20.49 0.06
N ILE A 457 -26.56 19.28 -0.24
CA ILE A 457 -26.10 18.95 -1.60
C ILE A 457 -27.33 18.75 -2.48
N THR A 458 -27.37 19.50 -3.57
CA THR A 458 -28.53 19.63 -4.48
C THR A 458 -28.31 18.99 -5.85
N GLY A 459 -27.11 18.48 -6.13
CA GLY A 459 -26.91 17.72 -7.35
C GLY A 459 -25.48 17.26 -7.61
N LEU A 460 -25.41 16.21 -8.42
CA LEU A 460 -24.19 15.57 -8.90
C LEU A 460 -24.37 15.22 -10.37
N TRP A 461 -23.41 15.56 -11.22
CA TRP A 461 -23.46 15.19 -12.63
C TRP A 461 -22.10 14.72 -13.12
N LEU A 462 -22.13 13.80 -14.08
CA LEU A 462 -20.96 13.37 -14.85
C LEU A 462 -21.12 13.73 -16.32
N GLY A 463 -20.01 13.94 -17.02
CA GLY A 463 -20.02 14.16 -18.46
C GLY A 463 -18.67 13.86 -19.10
N GLU A 464 -18.70 13.58 -20.40
CA GLU A 464 -17.51 13.36 -21.23
C GLU A 464 -16.94 14.66 -21.83
N SER A 465 -17.67 15.77 -21.69
CA SER A 465 -17.29 17.09 -22.20
C SER A 465 -17.76 18.19 -21.25
N ASP A 466 -17.36 19.44 -21.50
CA ASP A 466 -17.81 20.64 -20.78
C ASP A 466 -19.25 21.08 -21.13
N ASN A 467 -19.91 20.39 -22.07
CA ASN A 467 -21.29 20.70 -22.44
C ASN A 467 -22.28 20.22 -21.36
N LEU A 468 -22.90 21.17 -20.66
CA LEU A 468 -23.90 20.93 -19.61
C LEU A 468 -25.14 20.16 -20.09
N ASP A 469 -25.50 20.22 -21.37
CA ASP A 469 -26.67 19.50 -21.89
C ASP A 469 -26.42 18.00 -22.11
N LEU A 470 -25.15 17.59 -22.15
CA LEU A 470 -24.72 16.21 -22.38
C LEU A 470 -24.35 15.49 -21.07
N ARG A 471 -24.53 16.15 -19.92
CA ARG A 471 -24.23 15.56 -18.62
C ARG A 471 -25.30 14.52 -18.24
N PHE A 472 -24.86 13.44 -17.64
CA PHE A 472 -25.74 12.42 -17.10
C PHE A 472 -26.37 12.93 -15.79
N PRO A 473 -27.70 12.90 -15.66
CA PRO A 473 -28.39 13.35 -14.45
C PRO A 473 -28.17 12.36 -13.31
N PHE A 474 -28.15 12.88 -12.08
CA PHE A 474 -28.27 12.05 -10.89
C PHE A 474 -29.71 11.56 -10.70
N GLN A 475 -29.83 10.51 -9.90
CA GLN A 475 -31.05 10.04 -9.29
C GLN A 475 -30.83 9.95 -7.78
N VAL A 476 -31.80 10.38 -6.98
CA VAL A 476 -31.80 10.17 -5.53
C VAL A 476 -32.40 8.80 -5.23
N ALA A 477 -31.63 7.94 -4.58
CA ALA A 477 -31.98 6.55 -4.28
C ALA A 477 -31.69 6.19 -2.81
N PRO A 478 -32.34 5.15 -2.24
CA PRO A 478 -31.99 4.61 -0.93
C PRO A 478 -30.51 4.22 -0.90
N ARG A 479 -29.81 4.60 0.18
CA ARG A 479 -28.33 4.51 0.24
C ARG A 479 -27.77 3.11 -0.01
N GLY A 480 -28.42 2.07 0.53
CA GLY A 480 -27.98 0.68 0.37
C GLY A 480 -28.15 0.20 -1.06
N ALA A 481 -29.31 0.50 -1.66
CA ALA A 481 -29.58 0.20 -3.07
C ALA A 481 -28.61 0.93 -4.01
N ALA A 482 -28.32 2.21 -3.74
CA ALA A 482 -27.35 2.99 -4.51
C ALA A 482 -25.93 2.39 -4.43
N GLN A 483 -25.46 2.02 -3.24
CA GLN A 483 -24.14 1.40 -3.07
C GLN A 483 -24.07 0.02 -3.73
N GLU A 484 -25.10 -0.83 -3.59
CA GLU A 484 -25.14 -2.15 -4.21
C GLU A 484 -25.01 -2.04 -5.73
N VAL A 485 -25.82 -1.17 -6.35
CA VAL A 485 -25.78 -0.96 -7.80
C VAL A 485 -24.40 -0.44 -8.21
N TYR A 486 -23.86 0.55 -7.51
CA TYR A 486 -22.53 1.09 -7.78
C TYR A 486 -21.45 0.01 -7.78
N ASN A 487 -21.36 -0.76 -6.69
CA ASN A 487 -20.37 -1.83 -6.51
C ASN A 487 -20.49 -2.90 -7.60
N SER A 488 -21.72 -3.26 -7.99
CA SER A 488 -21.99 -4.22 -9.07
C SER A 488 -21.53 -3.74 -10.46
N GLN A 489 -21.36 -2.44 -10.68
CA GLN A 489 -20.87 -1.88 -11.95
C GLN A 489 -19.35 -1.81 -11.99
N VAL A 490 -18.71 -1.38 -10.90
CA VAL A 490 -17.25 -1.25 -10.81
C VAL A 490 -16.55 -2.61 -10.95
N GLN A 491 -17.17 -3.69 -10.42
CA GLN A 491 -16.62 -5.04 -10.47
C GLN A 491 -16.76 -5.74 -11.85
N ARG A 492 -17.35 -5.09 -12.86
CA ARG A 492 -17.59 -5.72 -14.17
C ARG A 492 -16.31 -5.82 -15.01
N PRO A 493 -16.19 -6.83 -15.90
CA PRO A 493 -15.09 -6.90 -16.87
C PRO A 493 -15.03 -5.71 -17.86
N ARG A 494 -16.17 -5.04 -18.07
CA ARG A 494 -16.28 -3.77 -18.80
C ARG A 494 -17.07 -2.81 -17.91
N PRO A 495 -16.39 -2.06 -17.06
CA PRO A 495 -17.05 -1.16 -16.16
C PRO A 495 -17.74 -0.02 -16.94
N ILE A 496 -18.83 0.49 -16.38
CA ILE A 496 -19.69 1.54 -16.97
C ILE A 496 -19.76 2.67 -15.96
N ASP A 497 -20.11 3.89 -16.37
CA ASP A 497 -20.05 5.11 -15.55
C ASP A 497 -21.18 5.27 -14.54
N PRO A 498 -20.95 5.02 -13.23
CA PRO A 498 -21.68 5.74 -12.20
C PRO A 498 -20.78 6.64 -11.36
N ALA A 499 -21.35 7.75 -10.89
CA ALA A 499 -20.89 8.43 -9.69
C ALA A 499 -21.84 8.11 -8.55
N LEU A 500 -21.32 8.07 -7.33
CA LEU A 500 -22.08 7.86 -6.11
C LEU A 500 -21.64 8.87 -5.05
N LEU A 501 -22.60 9.61 -4.52
CA LEU A 501 -22.41 10.56 -3.44
C LEU A 501 -23.30 10.20 -2.25
N GLU A 502 -22.66 10.06 -1.10
CA GLU A 502 -23.28 9.57 0.12
C GLU A 502 -22.96 10.50 1.29
N GLN A 503 -23.91 10.70 2.20
CA GLN A 503 -23.64 11.30 3.49
C GLN A 503 -23.17 10.21 4.47
N VAL A 504 -21.97 10.37 5.00
CA VAL A 504 -21.29 9.38 5.85
C VAL A 504 -21.08 9.87 7.29
N GLY A 505 -21.63 11.04 7.62
CA GLY A 505 -21.63 11.62 8.97
C GLY A 505 -22.48 12.91 9.05
N PRO A 506 -22.54 13.60 10.21
CA PRO A 506 -23.22 14.88 10.38
C PRO A 506 -22.47 16.05 9.68
N GLY A 507 -22.41 16.00 8.35
CA GLY A 507 -21.69 16.95 7.50
C GLY A 507 -20.56 16.35 6.68
N GLN A 508 -20.23 15.07 6.89
CA GLN A 508 -19.24 14.32 6.12
C GLN A 508 -19.90 13.63 4.91
N TYR A 509 -19.23 13.69 3.78
CA TYR A 509 -19.68 13.12 2.52
C TYR A 509 -18.58 12.28 1.87
N ARG A 510 -19.02 11.22 1.19
CA ARG A 510 -18.19 10.34 0.37
C ARG A 510 -18.63 10.47 -1.08
N LEU A 511 -17.73 10.93 -1.95
CA LEU A 511 -17.95 11.03 -3.39
C LEU A 511 -17.04 10.02 -4.10
N ARG A 512 -17.66 9.15 -4.90
CA ARG A 512 -17.01 8.24 -5.82
C ARG A 512 -17.38 8.61 -7.24
N ALA A 513 -16.38 8.75 -8.11
CA ALA A 513 -16.61 8.99 -9.52
C ALA A 513 -15.80 8.03 -10.36
N PHE A 514 -16.51 7.33 -11.24
CA PHE A 514 -15.98 6.24 -12.03
C PHE A 514 -16.77 6.10 -13.35
N PRO A 515 -16.14 5.57 -14.41
CA PRO A 515 -14.71 5.47 -14.66
C PRO A 515 -14.13 6.82 -15.10
N VAL A 516 -12.88 7.06 -14.72
CA VAL A 516 -12.02 8.01 -15.42
C VAL A 516 -11.39 7.26 -16.60
N PRO A 517 -11.70 7.65 -17.87
CA PRO A 517 -11.25 6.90 -19.04
C PRO A 517 -9.73 6.75 -19.11
N PRO A 518 -9.19 5.61 -19.59
CA PRO A 518 -7.76 5.34 -19.61
C PRO A 518 -6.98 6.30 -20.49
N GLN A 519 -5.67 6.38 -20.24
CA GLN A 519 -4.76 7.11 -21.10
C GLN A 519 -4.69 6.47 -22.50
N LEU A 520 -4.80 7.28 -23.55
CA LEU A 520 -4.63 6.80 -24.91
C LEU A 520 -3.18 6.37 -25.15
N SER A 521 -3.01 5.30 -25.92
CA SER A 521 -1.71 4.82 -26.34
C SER A 521 -1.03 5.82 -27.29
N VAL A 522 0.30 5.76 -27.39
CA VAL A 522 1.09 6.60 -28.31
C VAL A 522 0.60 6.47 -29.76
N ARG A 523 0.10 5.29 -30.14
CA ARG A 523 -0.44 5.03 -31.48
C ARG A 523 -1.79 5.72 -31.72
N GLU A 524 -2.63 5.81 -30.70
CA GLU A 524 -3.94 6.49 -30.76
C GLU A 524 -3.78 8.01 -30.78
N ILE A 525 -2.86 8.54 -29.97
CA ILE A 525 -2.49 9.96 -29.98
C ILE A 525 -1.91 10.37 -31.34
N ALA A 526 -1.09 9.51 -31.96
CA ALA A 526 -0.55 9.73 -33.30
C ALA A 526 -1.63 9.77 -34.39
N ASN A 527 -2.81 9.20 -34.13
CA ASN A 527 -4.00 9.29 -34.99
C ASN A 527 -4.89 10.52 -34.67
N SER A 528 -4.35 11.52 -33.96
CA SER A 528 -5.02 12.78 -33.60
C SER A 528 -6.28 12.62 -32.72
N GLN A 529 -6.39 11.54 -31.94
CA GLN A 529 -7.45 11.42 -30.94
C GLN A 529 -7.13 12.30 -29.72
N SER A 530 -8.09 13.11 -29.27
CA SER A 530 -7.96 13.86 -28.02
C SER A 530 -8.10 12.92 -26.84
N GLN A 531 -7.24 13.10 -25.84
CA GLN A 531 -7.29 12.34 -24.60
C GLN A 531 -8.68 12.48 -23.96
N PRO A 532 -9.40 11.36 -23.68
CA PRO A 532 -10.67 11.41 -22.99
C PRO A 532 -10.51 11.95 -21.57
N LYS A 533 -11.51 12.70 -21.13
CA LYS A 533 -11.57 13.38 -19.83
C LYS A 533 -12.92 13.08 -19.18
N MET A 534 -12.95 13.08 -17.86
CA MET A 534 -14.19 13.03 -17.09
C MET A 534 -14.47 14.40 -16.50
N HIS A 535 -15.70 14.89 -16.67
CA HIS A 535 -16.18 16.12 -16.07
C HIS A 535 -17.15 15.77 -14.94
N LEU A 536 -17.02 16.46 -13.79
CA LEU A 536 -17.88 16.29 -12.64
C LEU A 536 -18.39 17.65 -12.16
N TRP A 537 -19.69 17.74 -11.92
CA TRP A 537 -20.32 18.90 -11.30
C TRP A 537 -20.93 18.49 -9.97
N LEU A 538 -20.67 19.28 -8.95
CA LEU A 538 -21.27 19.16 -7.62
C LEU A 538 -21.91 20.49 -7.26
N THR A 539 -23.20 20.48 -6.92
CA THR A 539 -23.89 21.70 -6.46
C THR A 539 -24.43 21.52 -5.04
N TYR A 540 -24.35 22.58 -4.25
CA TYR A 540 -24.90 22.58 -2.90
C TYR A 540 -25.33 23.99 -2.47
N GLN A 541 -26.22 24.03 -1.48
CA GLN A 541 -26.64 25.25 -0.79
C GLN A 541 -25.97 25.33 0.58
N VAL A 542 -25.60 26.54 1.00
CA VAL A 542 -24.93 26.77 2.28
C VAL A 542 -25.30 28.12 2.87
N MET A 543 -25.42 28.19 4.20
CA MET A 543 -25.59 29.43 4.96
C MET A 543 -24.25 30.16 5.12
N GLU A 544 -24.29 31.49 5.16
CA GLU A 544 -23.10 32.32 5.35
C GLU A 544 -22.44 32.07 6.72
N GLN A 545 -21.12 31.86 6.71
CA GLN A 545 -20.30 31.71 7.92
C GLN A 545 -19.53 33.01 8.21
N GLU A 546 -19.05 33.20 9.44
CA GLU A 546 -18.28 34.41 9.82
C GLU A 546 -17.04 34.67 8.94
N GLN A 547 -16.52 33.62 8.28
CA GLN A 547 -15.31 33.64 7.46
C GLN A 547 -15.59 33.71 5.95
N GLY A 548 -16.87 33.67 5.53
CA GLY A 548 -17.31 33.65 4.12
C GLY A 548 -18.14 32.40 3.77
N TRP A 549 -18.21 32.07 2.48
CA TRP A 549 -18.93 30.89 2.00
C TRP A 549 -18.07 29.64 2.18
N ALA A 550 -18.56 28.67 2.93
CA ALA A 550 -17.84 27.43 3.18
C ALA A 550 -17.72 26.59 1.90
N LEU A 551 -16.50 26.13 1.63
CA LEU A 551 -16.22 25.16 0.58
C LEU A 551 -15.96 23.77 1.19
N PRO A 552 -16.05 22.67 0.40
CA PRO A 552 -15.73 21.34 0.87
C PRO A 552 -14.33 21.24 1.47
N LYS A 553 -14.26 20.90 2.76
CA LYS A 553 -13.01 20.65 3.46
C LYS A 553 -12.62 19.18 3.27
N LEU A 554 -11.52 18.94 2.56
CA LEU A 554 -11.03 17.60 2.28
C LEU A 554 -10.59 16.89 3.57
N ALA A 555 -11.13 15.69 3.82
CA ALA A 555 -10.64 14.77 4.84
C ALA A 555 -9.65 13.76 4.24
N GLU A 556 -10.02 13.08 3.15
CA GLU A 556 -9.19 12.09 2.47
C GLU A 556 -9.48 12.09 0.96
N LYS A 557 -8.48 11.71 0.16
CA LYS A 557 -8.64 11.48 -1.28
C LYS A 557 -7.94 10.20 -1.70
N ARG A 558 -8.47 9.50 -2.71
CA ARG A 558 -7.81 8.34 -3.33
C ARG A 558 -7.82 8.40 -4.84
N ASN A 559 -6.83 7.76 -5.43
CA ASN A 559 -6.45 7.74 -6.85
C ASN A 559 -6.31 9.11 -7.54
N ILE A 560 -6.50 10.23 -6.85
CA ILE A 560 -6.46 11.57 -7.44
C ILE A 560 -5.29 12.43 -6.94
N PHE A 561 -4.73 13.27 -7.80
CA PHE A 561 -3.71 14.26 -7.45
C PHE A 561 -3.84 15.55 -8.27
N TRP A 562 -3.28 16.64 -7.74
CA TRP A 562 -3.17 17.94 -8.42
C TRP A 562 -1.75 18.48 -8.28
N THR A 563 -1.41 19.41 -9.16
CA THR A 563 -0.08 20.03 -9.19
C THR A 563 -0.22 21.55 -9.35
N LYS A 564 0.91 22.26 -9.43
CA LYS A 564 0.92 23.68 -9.80
C LYS A 564 0.37 23.96 -11.20
N ASN A 565 0.27 22.92 -12.04
CA ASN A 565 -0.27 23.02 -13.40
C ASN A 565 -1.79 22.81 -13.44
N THR A 566 -2.43 22.45 -12.31
CA THR A 566 -3.89 22.36 -12.23
C THR A 566 -4.49 23.75 -12.36
N GLU A 567 -5.33 23.95 -13.37
CA GLU A 567 -6.03 25.20 -13.61
C GLU A 567 -7.09 25.41 -12.53
N ARG A 568 -7.08 26.58 -11.88
CA ARG A 568 -8.06 26.90 -10.83
C ARG A 568 -8.77 28.20 -11.14
N VAL A 569 -10.09 28.12 -11.17
CA VAL A 569 -10.98 29.23 -11.50
C VAL A 569 -11.93 29.44 -10.33
N ARG A 570 -12.17 30.70 -9.98
CA ARG A 570 -13.14 31.13 -8.97
C ARG A 570 -13.98 32.26 -9.55
N ASN A 571 -15.29 32.06 -9.67
CA ASN A 571 -16.22 33.03 -10.27
C ASN A 571 -15.68 33.61 -11.61
N GLY A 572 -15.20 32.72 -12.50
CA GLY A 572 -14.63 33.07 -13.80
C GLY A 572 -13.22 33.70 -13.78
N LYS A 573 -12.58 33.85 -12.62
CA LYS A 573 -11.21 34.40 -12.49
C LYS A 573 -10.21 33.31 -12.16
N GLY A 574 -9.11 33.25 -12.91
CA GLY A 574 -8.00 32.34 -12.63
C GLY A 574 -7.28 32.71 -11.33
N VAL A 575 -7.08 31.74 -10.44
CA VAL A 575 -6.42 31.92 -9.14
C VAL A 575 -5.08 31.17 -9.14
N LYS A 576 -4.00 31.86 -8.76
CA LYS A 576 -2.71 31.21 -8.53
C LYS A 576 -2.77 30.47 -7.19
N SER A 577 -2.73 29.15 -7.23
CA SER A 577 -2.81 28.30 -6.03
C SER A 577 -1.51 27.54 -5.77
N PHE A 578 -1.33 27.13 -4.51
CA PHE A 578 -0.25 26.28 -4.05
C PHE A 578 -0.71 24.81 -4.07
N ALA A 579 0.17 23.88 -4.43
CA ALA A 579 -0.15 22.48 -4.74
C ALA A 579 -0.64 21.61 -3.56
N ASN A 580 -1.02 22.18 -2.41
CA ASN A 580 -1.12 21.44 -1.15
C ASN A 580 -2.57 21.19 -0.65
N TYR A 581 -3.59 21.86 -1.20
CA TYR A 581 -4.98 21.72 -0.73
C TYR A 581 -5.97 21.45 -1.88
N TRP A 582 -7.09 20.78 -1.60
CA TRP A 582 -8.13 20.51 -2.61
C TRP A 582 -8.91 21.77 -2.93
N LEU A 583 -9.52 22.39 -1.92
CA LEU A 583 -10.18 23.69 -1.94
C LEU A 583 -9.74 24.45 -0.67
N GLU A 584 -9.75 25.78 -0.72
CA GLU A 584 -9.66 26.61 0.48
C GLU A 584 -10.90 26.40 1.37
N ASP A 585 -10.79 26.60 2.69
CA ASP A 585 -11.92 26.33 3.60
C ASP A 585 -13.12 27.27 3.36
N PHE A 586 -12.85 28.52 2.95
CA PHE A 586 -13.85 29.54 2.67
C PHE A 586 -13.47 30.37 1.45
N TRP A 587 -14.46 30.87 0.73
CA TRP A 587 -14.26 31.78 -0.41
C TRP A 587 -15.33 32.87 -0.47
N GLY A 588 -14.96 34.01 -1.09
CA GLY A 588 -15.79 35.22 -1.17
C GLY A 588 -15.52 36.16 0.00
N ASP A 589 -15.58 37.48 -0.26
CA ASP A 589 -15.50 38.46 0.82
C ASP A 589 -16.73 38.35 1.71
N ASN A 590 -16.51 38.53 3.02
CA ASN A 590 -17.54 38.71 4.04
C ASN A 590 -18.33 39.97 3.68
N GLN A 591 -19.32 39.85 2.80
CA GLN A 591 -20.31 40.90 2.68
C GLN A 591 -21.00 40.91 4.03
N ASN A 592 -21.20 42.06 4.65
CA ASN A 592 -22.03 42.13 5.86
C ASN A 592 -23.48 41.81 5.45
N ALA A 593 -23.76 40.59 5.00
CA ALA A 593 -25.10 40.15 4.74
C ALA A 593 -25.79 40.17 6.11
N THR A 594 -26.87 40.94 6.16
CA THR A 594 -27.67 41.01 7.37
C THR A 594 -28.37 39.67 7.48
N ARG A 595 -27.93 38.83 8.42
CA ARG A 595 -28.62 37.57 8.70
C ARG A 595 -30.07 37.86 9.05
N ILE A 596 -31.00 37.28 8.31
CA ILE A 596 -32.44 37.49 8.48
C ILE A 596 -33.12 36.21 8.93
N SER A 597 -34.36 36.34 9.43
CA SER A 597 -35.17 35.17 9.73
C SER A 597 -35.90 34.70 8.48
N HIS A 598 -35.85 33.39 8.23
CA HIS A 598 -36.56 32.75 7.12
C HIS A 598 -37.68 31.86 7.63
N GLN A 599 -38.79 31.82 6.89
CA GLN A 599 -39.88 30.88 7.12
C GLN A 599 -40.21 30.20 5.78
N ILE A 600 -39.92 28.90 5.71
CA ILE A 600 -40.04 28.11 4.49
C ILE A 600 -41.19 27.11 4.65
N LYS A 601 -42.15 27.12 3.72
CA LYS A 601 -43.21 26.12 3.65
C LYS A 601 -42.82 25.00 2.69
N LEU A 602 -42.83 23.77 3.19
CA LEU A 602 -42.62 22.55 2.42
C LEU A 602 -43.96 21.98 1.96
N GLU A 603 -43.94 21.23 0.85
CA GLU A 603 -45.13 20.68 0.19
C GLU A 603 -45.76 19.56 1.03
N ASP A 604 -44.98 18.96 1.92
CA ASP A 604 -45.35 17.94 2.90
C ASP A 604 -46.18 18.46 4.10
N GLY A 605 -46.57 19.74 4.09
CA GLY A 605 -47.37 20.36 5.17
C GLY A 605 -46.55 20.79 6.40
N TYR A 606 -45.22 20.90 6.25
CA TYR A 606 -44.32 21.41 7.28
C TYR A 606 -43.90 22.85 6.99
N THR A 607 -43.65 23.61 8.05
CA THR A 607 -43.04 24.93 8.00
C THR A 607 -41.74 24.88 8.80
N VAL A 608 -40.64 25.27 8.15
CA VAL A 608 -39.31 25.35 8.75
C VAL A 608 -38.98 26.82 8.96
N THR A 609 -38.56 27.18 10.17
CA THR A 609 -38.16 28.54 10.50
C THR A 609 -36.68 28.55 10.88
N ALA A 610 -35.91 29.43 10.25
CA ALA A 610 -34.52 29.72 10.59
C ALA A 610 -34.46 31.09 11.26
N GLN A 611 -33.93 31.15 12.48
CA GLN A 611 -33.70 32.40 13.21
C GLN A 611 -32.21 32.59 13.45
N PRO A 612 -31.61 33.71 13.05
CA PRO A 612 -30.18 33.94 13.23
C PRO A 612 -29.84 34.14 14.71
N LEU A 613 -28.70 33.59 15.14
CA LEU A 613 -28.17 33.71 16.49
C LEU A 613 -26.93 34.61 16.52
N ASN A 614 -26.87 35.49 17.51
CA ASN A 614 -25.71 36.30 17.87
C ASN A 614 -24.91 35.64 18.98
N LYS A 615 -23.69 36.11 19.21
CA LYS A 615 -22.80 35.59 20.27
C LYS A 615 -23.40 35.68 21.69
N GLN A 616 -24.32 36.62 21.92
CA GLN A 616 -25.02 36.80 23.19
C GLN A 616 -26.17 35.82 23.41
N ASP A 617 -26.67 35.20 22.33
CA ASP A 617 -27.81 34.27 22.39
C ASP A 617 -27.38 32.87 22.87
N TYR A 618 -26.08 32.58 22.85
CA TYR A 618 -25.52 31.34 23.39
C TYR A 618 -25.43 31.39 24.91
N SER A 619 -25.98 30.38 25.57
CA SER A 619 -25.97 30.25 27.02
C SER A 619 -25.05 29.11 27.49
N LEU A 620 -24.79 29.06 28.80
CA LEU A 620 -24.15 27.91 29.46
C LEU A 620 -25.18 27.23 30.38
N PRO A 621 -25.14 25.90 30.48
CA PRO A 621 -26.09 25.12 31.29
C PRO A 621 -25.85 25.32 32.79
N GLN A 622 -26.91 25.13 33.60
CA GLN A 622 -26.84 25.20 35.06
C GLN A 622 -27.64 24.06 35.69
N ASN A 623 -27.01 23.36 36.63
CA ASN A 623 -27.58 22.21 37.35
C ASN A 623 -27.90 20.99 36.47
N HIS A 624 -27.21 20.83 35.34
CA HIS A 624 -27.31 19.67 34.47
C HIS A 624 -26.31 18.57 34.89
N LYS A 625 -26.62 17.33 34.52
CA LYS A 625 -25.79 16.14 34.76
C LYS A 625 -25.32 15.55 33.43
N TYR A 626 -24.00 15.51 33.25
CA TYR A 626 -23.36 15.00 32.05
C TYR A 626 -22.65 13.67 32.29
N ALA A 627 -22.53 12.85 31.25
CA ALA A 627 -21.59 11.74 31.19
C ALA A 627 -20.49 12.08 30.19
N LEU A 628 -19.22 11.98 30.58
CA LEU A 628 -18.08 12.15 29.70
C LEU A 628 -17.37 10.80 29.55
N ILE A 629 -17.43 10.21 28.38
CA ILE A 629 -16.70 8.99 28.02
C ILE A 629 -15.36 9.44 27.44
N LEU A 630 -14.26 9.00 28.03
CA LEU A 630 -12.91 9.28 27.53
C LEU A 630 -12.36 8.03 26.84
N ASP A 631 -12.01 8.17 25.57
CA ASP A 631 -11.28 7.16 24.82
C ASP A 631 -9.84 7.01 25.36
N THR A 632 -9.47 5.78 25.74
CA THR A 632 -8.12 5.42 26.20
C THR A 632 -7.36 4.54 25.20
N SER A 633 -7.74 4.54 23.93
CA SER A 633 -7.05 3.84 22.84
C SER A 633 -5.60 4.33 22.69
N TYR A 634 -4.75 3.58 22.00
CA TYR A 634 -3.34 3.93 21.79
C TYR A 634 -3.17 5.28 21.07
N SER A 635 -4.03 5.57 20.10
CA SER A 635 -3.99 6.77 19.24
C SER A 635 -4.17 8.07 20.05
N MET A 636 -5.06 8.03 21.06
CA MET A 636 -5.33 9.12 22.01
C MET A 636 -4.12 9.58 22.83
N ARG A 637 -3.03 8.80 22.88
CA ARG A 637 -1.77 9.20 23.52
C ARG A 637 -1.24 10.54 23.00
N ASN A 638 -1.45 10.82 21.71
CA ASN A 638 -0.98 12.06 21.09
C ASN A 638 -1.85 13.28 21.46
N HIS A 639 -3.03 13.07 22.04
CA HIS A 639 -4.02 14.10 22.35
C HIS A 639 -4.15 14.40 23.85
N ARG A 640 -3.19 13.96 24.67
CA ARG A 640 -3.22 14.17 26.13
C ARG A 640 -3.32 15.66 26.52
N THR A 641 -2.71 16.55 25.75
CA THR A 641 -2.76 18.00 26.02
C THR A 641 -4.16 18.55 25.78
N GLU A 642 -4.84 18.08 24.74
CA GLU A 642 -6.20 18.46 24.38
C GLU A 642 -7.24 17.89 25.36
N VAL A 643 -6.99 16.68 25.89
CA VAL A 643 -7.78 16.12 27.01
C VAL A 643 -7.63 16.98 28.25
N GLN A 644 -6.40 17.37 28.61
CA GLN A 644 -6.16 18.27 29.74
C GLN A 644 -6.88 19.62 29.54
N ALA A 645 -6.75 20.23 28.35
CA ALA A 645 -7.43 21.49 28.04
C ALA A 645 -8.96 21.38 28.13
N THR A 646 -9.51 20.22 27.76
CA THR A 646 -10.94 19.92 27.90
C THR A 646 -11.36 19.92 29.37
N PHE A 647 -10.57 19.27 30.24
CA PHE A 647 -10.82 19.20 31.67
C PHE A 647 -10.68 20.56 32.35
N ASP A 648 -9.61 21.30 32.04
CA ASP A 648 -9.37 22.65 32.55
C ASP A 648 -10.52 23.60 32.18
N TRP A 649 -11.00 23.51 30.94
CA TRP A 649 -12.13 24.32 30.48
C TRP A 649 -13.42 23.95 31.22
N TRP A 650 -13.69 22.65 31.43
CA TRP A 650 -14.87 22.18 32.17
C TRP A 650 -14.87 22.72 33.60
N GLN A 651 -13.75 22.54 34.33
CA GLN A 651 -13.59 23.02 35.70
C GLN A 651 -13.73 24.54 35.81
N ALA A 652 -13.27 25.30 34.81
CA ALA A 652 -13.35 26.75 34.84
C ALA A 652 -14.75 27.31 34.51
N ASN A 653 -15.57 26.61 33.72
CA ASN A 653 -16.80 27.17 33.15
C ASN A 653 -18.10 26.48 33.62
N LEU A 654 -18.04 25.27 34.19
CA LEU A 654 -19.22 24.45 34.49
C LEU A 654 -19.30 23.99 35.95
N THR A 655 -18.81 24.79 36.89
CA THR A 655 -18.74 24.46 38.34
C THR A 655 -20.07 24.12 39.01
N ASN A 656 -21.20 24.55 38.43
CA ASN A 656 -22.56 24.26 38.93
C ASN A 656 -23.23 23.07 38.22
N ASN A 657 -22.49 22.29 37.43
CA ASN A 657 -23.00 21.12 36.73
C ASN A 657 -22.30 19.85 37.26
N TYR A 658 -23.00 18.73 37.19
CA TYR A 658 -22.48 17.43 37.62
C TYR A 658 -21.90 16.68 36.42
N LEU A 659 -20.78 15.99 36.62
CA LEU A 659 -20.14 15.21 35.57
C LEU A 659 -19.65 13.87 36.09
N ASP A 660 -20.21 12.79 35.53
CA ASP A 660 -19.67 11.45 35.70
C ASP A 660 -18.69 11.14 34.55
N LEU A 661 -17.46 10.76 34.88
CA LEU A 661 -16.42 10.40 33.91
C LEU A 661 -16.37 8.88 33.74
N TYR A 662 -16.39 8.42 32.49
CA TYR A 662 -16.29 7.02 32.12
C TYR A 662 -14.99 6.81 31.36
N LEU A 663 -14.11 5.99 31.92
CA LEU A 663 -12.87 5.59 31.26
C LEU A 663 -13.10 4.28 30.53
N THR A 664 -12.93 4.30 29.22
CA THR A 664 -12.94 3.08 28.42
C THR A 664 -11.64 2.32 28.64
N ASP A 665 -11.61 1.06 28.23
CA ASP A 665 -10.41 0.25 28.27
C ASP A 665 -10.47 -0.87 27.21
N ALA A 666 -9.36 -1.19 26.56
CA ALA A 666 -9.28 -2.28 25.58
C ALA A 666 -9.69 -3.64 26.18
N GLU A 667 -9.59 -3.80 27.50
CA GLU A 667 -10.21 -4.88 28.25
C GLU A 667 -11.46 -4.35 28.97
N ALA A 668 -12.65 -4.70 28.47
CA ALA A 668 -13.92 -4.17 28.97
C ALA A 668 -14.16 -4.35 30.49
N ASN A 669 -13.50 -5.30 31.16
CA ASN A 669 -13.59 -5.51 32.61
C ASN A 669 -12.74 -4.53 33.45
N LYS A 670 -11.83 -3.77 32.82
CA LYS A 670 -11.01 -2.73 33.45
C LYS A 670 -11.57 -1.33 33.24
N ALA A 671 -12.58 -1.19 32.37
CA ALA A 671 -13.32 0.06 32.21
C ALA A 671 -13.97 0.46 33.55
N GLN A 672 -13.98 1.75 33.85
CA GLN A 672 -14.40 2.25 35.16
C GLN A 672 -15.14 3.59 35.07
N GLN A 673 -16.04 3.81 36.02
CA GLN A 673 -16.71 5.09 36.24
C GLN A 673 -16.04 5.82 37.40
N LEU A 674 -15.82 7.12 37.22
CA LEU A 674 -15.34 8.07 38.22
C LEU A 674 -16.39 9.17 38.42
N GLU A 675 -16.62 9.57 39.66
CA GLU A 675 -17.64 10.59 40.00
C GLU A 675 -17.21 12.03 39.69
N THR A 676 -15.92 12.27 39.42
CA THR A 676 -15.40 13.59 39.07
C THR A 676 -14.11 13.50 38.25
N ILE A 677 -13.88 14.47 37.38
CA ILE A 677 -12.61 14.63 36.65
C ILE A 677 -11.42 14.79 37.61
N ASP A 678 -11.61 15.44 38.77
CA ASP A 678 -10.54 15.72 39.73
C ASP A 678 -9.89 14.46 40.30
N SER A 679 -10.58 13.32 40.20
CA SER A 679 -10.08 12.03 40.65
C SER A 679 -9.12 11.36 39.67
N LEU A 680 -9.02 11.87 38.43
CA LEU A 680 -8.16 11.31 37.40
C LEU A 680 -6.79 12.01 37.36
N GLU A 681 -5.75 11.26 37.69
CA GLU A 681 -4.37 11.66 37.38
C GLU A 681 -4.06 11.33 35.92
N LEU A 682 -4.32 12.27 35.01
CA LEU A 682 -4.06 12.12 33.58
C LEU A 682 -2.63 11.67 33.27
N ASP A 683 -1.66 12.04 34.12
CA ASP A 683 -0.26 11.64 33.93
C ASP A 683 -0.03 10.13 34.01
N THR A 684 -0.82 9.46 34.85
CA THR A 684 -0.74 8.01 35.11
C THR A 684 -1.61 7.17 34.17
N LEU A 685 -2.54 7.81 33.45
CA LEU A 685 -3.46 7.12 32.54
C LEU A 685 -2.71 6.47 31.37
N ILE A 686 -2.95 5.19 31.16
CA ILE A 686 -2.32 4.38 30.12
C ILE A 686 -3.23 4.31 28.89
N PHE A 687 -2.80 4.94 27.81
CA PHE A 687 -3.42 4.83 26.48
C PHE A 687 -2.90 3.57 25.77
N PHE A 688 -3.77 2.60 25.50
CA PHE A 688 -3.35 1.27 25.02
C PHE A 688 -4.42 0.55 24.19
N GLY A 689 -3.97 -0.15 23.16
CA GLY A 689 -4.80 -1.01 22.32
C GLY A 689 -5.70 -0.23 21.36
N SER A 690 -6.46 -0.97 20.56
CA SER A 690 -7.50 -0.43 19.69
C SER A 690 -8.87 -0.60 20.34
N MET A 691 -9.72 0.42 20.18
CA MET A 691 -11.11 0.38 20.61
C MET A 691 -11.98 1.03 19.54
N GLN A 692 -13.06 0.35 19.16
CA GLN A 692 -14.04 0.94 18.28
C GLN A 692 -15.09 1.68 19.09
N THR A 693 -15.72 2.69 18.49
CA THR A 693 -16.76 3.50 19.15
C THR A 693 -17.86 2.64 19.76
N GLN A 694 -18.25 1.55 19.10
CA GLN A 694 -19.28 0.65 19.60
C GLN A 694 -18.87 -0.04 20.91
N ASP A 695 -17.61 -0.47 21.02
CA ASP A 695 -17.08 -1.09 22.24
C ASP A 695 -17.11 -0.08 23.40
N MET A 696 -16.71 1.17 23.15
CA MET A 696 -16.71 2.25 24.12
C MET A 696 -18.13 2.53 24.66
N LEU A 697 -19.11 2.60 23.76
CA LEU A 697 -20.50 2.82 24.14
C LEU A 697 -21.09 1.63 24.90
N GLN A 698 -20.70 0.40 24.56
CA GLN A 698 -21.15 -0.79 25.27
C GLN A 698 -20.60 -0.84 26.69
N GLN A 699 -19.32 -0.48 26.87
CA GLN A 699 -18.70 -0.33 28.19
C GLN A 699 -19.43 0.74 29.01
N PHE A 700 -19.73 1.89 28.42
CA PHE A 700 -20.51 2.95 29.07
C PHE A 700 -21.88 2.44 29.55
N GLN A 701 -22.65 1.76 28.70
CA GLN A 701 -23.97 1.23 29.08
C GLN A 701 -23.90 0.25 30.26
N ASN A 702 -22.86 -0.59 30.29
CA ASN A 702 -22.64 -1.54 31.37
C ASN A 702 -22.26 -0.84 32.69
N LEU A 703 -21.50 0.24 32.64
CA LEU A 703 -21.01 0.97 33.81
C LEU A 703 -22.04 1.97 34.36
N ARG A 704 -22.90 2.51 33.51
CA ARG A 704 -23.86 3.58 33.84
C ARG A 704 -24.84 3.23 34.96
N ASN A 705 -25.08 1.94 35.22
CA ASN A 705 -25.90 1.45 36.34
C ASN A 705 -27.28 2.15 36.47
N GLY A 706 -27.88 2.54 35.35
CA GLY A 706 -29.18 3.21 35.31
C GLY A 706 -29.18 4.71 35.66
N HIS A 707 -28.02 5.36 35.85
CA HIS A 707 -27.95 6.81 36.05
C HIS A 707 -28.57 7.55 34.86
N GLU A 708 -29.38 8.60 35.06
CA GLU A 708 -29.84 9.44 33.94
C GLU A 708 -28.93 10.65 33.73
N TYR A 709 -28.82 11.09 32.47
CA TYR A 709 -27.95 12.19 32.04
C TYR A 709 -28.72 13.10 31.10
N ASP A 710 -28.42 14.39 31.16
CA ASP A 710 -28.95 15.39 30.24
C ASP A 710 -28.22 15.34 28.89
N ALA A 711 -26.95 14.97 28.87
CA ALA A 711 -26.22 14.59 27.64
C ALA A 711 -25.05 13.63 27.93
N VAL A 712 -24.68 12.88 26.90
CA VAL A 712 -23.53 11.94 26.90
C VAL A 712 -22.52 12.44 25.88
N LEU A 713 -21.27 12.64 26.30
CA LEU A 713 -20.18 13.20 25.51
C LEU A 713 -19.08 12.15 25.38
N LEU A 714 -18.73 11.70 24.18
CA LEU A 714 -17.58 10.84 23.92
C LEU A 714 -16.42 11.69 23.39
N VAL A 715 -15.33 11.75 24.14
CA VAL A 715 -14.09 12.42 23.75
C VAL A 715 -13.13 11.40 23.16
N THR A 716 -12.82 11.55 21.88
CA THR A 716 -12.02 10.63 21.07
C THR A 716 -11.16 11.42 20.08
N ASP A 717 -10.27 10.77 19.34
CA ASP A 717 -9.57 11.38 18.20
C ASP A 717 -10.31 11.11 16.88
N GLU A 718 -9.63 11.24 15.72
CA GLU A 718 -10.21 10.93 14.41
C GLU A 718 -10.63 9.46 14.24
N GLY A 719 -10.14 8.55 15.09
CA GLY A 719 -10.39 7.11 15.01
C GLY A 719 -9.89 6.46 13.71
N SER A 720 -10.15 5.16 13.59
CA SER A 720 -9.82 4.37 12.40
C SER A 720 -11.06 3.69 11.82
N TYR A 721 -11.79 4.38 10.94
CA TYR A 721 -12.97 3.82 10.25
C TYR A 721 -12.67 2.49 9.53
N GLU A 722 -11.45 2.29 9.01
CA GLU A 722 -10.99 1.04 8.40
C GLU A 722 -11.06 -0.19 9.32
N LEU A 723 -11.02 0.04 10.64
CA LEU A 723 -11.01 -1.01 11.66
C LEU A 723 -12.41 -1.32 12.19
N SER A 724 -13.43 -0.54 11.79
CA SER A 724 -14.81 -0.79 12.18
C SER A 724 -15.34 -2.06 11.51
N SER A 725 -16.10 -2.84 12.27
CA SER A 725 -16.84 -3.99 11.76
C SER A 725 -18.19 -3.55 11.20
N ASP A 726 -18.67 -4.24 10.16
CA ASP A 726 -20.05 -4.16 9.71
C ASP A 726 -21.01 -4.62 10.81
N ASN A 727 -21.47 -3.70 11.65
CA ASN A 727 -22.45 -3.99 12.68
C ASN A 727 -23.68 -3.09 12.52
N GLN A 728 -24.86 -3.70 12.49
CA GLN A 728 -26.14 -2.99 12.36
C GLN A 728 -26.84 -2.74 13.70
N ASP A 729 -26.23 -3.15 14.82
CA ASP A 729 -26.81 -3.01 16.15
C ASP A 729 -26.71 -1.56 16.64
N VAL A 730 -27.79 -0.81 16.40
CA VAL A 730 -27.98 0.56 16.89
C VAL A 730 -28.12 0.55 18.40
N MET A 731 -27.33 1.38 19.09
CA MET A 731 -27.41 1.50 20.53
C MET A 731 -28.46 2.53 20.95
N ALA A 732 -29.33 2.17 21.89
CA ALA A 732 -30.31 3.10 22.44
C ALA A 732 -29.65 4.03 23.49
N ILE A 733 -29.49 5.31 23.15
CA ILE A 733 -29.10 6.37 24.08
C ILE A 733 -30.26 7.37 24.16
N ASN A 734 -30.88 7.49 25.33
CA ASN A 734 -32.08 8.29 25.55
C ASN A 734 -31.81 9.80 25.79
N SER A 735 -30.55 10.22 25.67
CA SER A 735 -30.07 11.58 25.91
C SER A 735 -29.18 11.99 24.72
N PRO A 736 -29.08 13.29 24.37
CA PRO A 736 -28.14 13.80 23.36
C PRO A 736 -26.75 13.18 23.45
N PHE A 737 -26.36 12.43 22.41
CA PHE A 737 -25.04 11.78 22.34
C PHE A 737 -24.11 12.51 21.38
N TRP A 738 -23.04 13.09 21.92
CA TRP A 738 -22.09 13.89 21.16
C TRP A 738 -20.73 13.22 21.07
N MET A 739 -20.17 13.12 19.87
CA MET A 739 -18.79 12.72 19.67
C MET A 739 -17.91 13.96 19.48
N ILE A 740 -16.82 14.02 20.22
CA ILE A 740 -15.93 15.18 20.32
C ILE A 740 -14.55 14.73 19.90
N HIS A 741 -14.17 15.12 18.68
CA HIS A 741 -12.94 14.70 18.02
C HIS A 741 -11.80 15.68 18.29
N LEU A 742 -10.84 15.25 19.11
CA LEU A 742 -9.68 16.06 19.47
C LEU A 742 -8.72 16.25 18.27
N GLY A 743 -7.90 17.29 18.33
CA GLY A 743 -6.94 17.61 17.26
C GLY A 743 -7.54 18.35 16.05
N GLY A 744 -8.82 18.74 16.10
CA GLY A 744 -9.46 19.58 15.07
C GLY A 744 -9.74 18.86 13.75
N LYS A 745 -9.77 17.52 13.78
CA LYS A 745 -10.04 16.67 12.63
C LYS A 745 -11.20 15.74 12.94
N LEU A 746 -12.17 15.73 12.03
CA LEU A 746 -13.27 14.77 12.08
C LEU A 746 -12.85 13.48 11.36
N PRO A 747 -13.40 12.32 11.76
CA PRO A 747 -13.26 11.08 11.00
C PRO A 747 -13.77 11.29 9.57
N ARG A 748 -13.19 10.55 8.64
CA ARG A 748 -13.63 10.57 7.23
C ARG A 748 -15.07 10.08 7.04
N ALA A 749 -15.51 9.15 7.89
CA ALA A 749 -16.82 8.50 7.86
C ALA A 749 -17.11 7.88 9.24
N TYR A 750 -18.39 7.66 9.50
CA TYR A 750 -18.88 6.92 10.65
C TYR A 750 -19.54 5.64 10.18
N ASP A 751 -19.39 4.59 10.99
CA ASP A 751 -20.22 3.40 10.89
C ASP A 751 -21.71 3.78 10.99
N ASP A 752 -22.56 2.99 10.34
CA ASP A 752 -23.98 3.28 10.25
C ASP A 752 -24.73 3.18 11.56
N ALA A 753 -24.41 2.19 12.40
CA ALA A 753 -25.03 2.07 13.71
C ALA A 753 -24.66 3.25 14.60
N ILE A 754 -23.42 3.73 14.50
CA ILE A 754 -22.97 4.95 15.21
C ILE A 754 -23.66 6.20 14.69
N LEU A 755 -23.71 6.38 13.37
CA LEU A 755 -24.40 7.52 12.76
C LEU A 755 -25.88 7.55 13.13
N GLN A 756 -26.54 6.39 13.14
CA GLN A 756 -27.92 6.27 13.56
C GLN A 756 -28.09 6.52 15.06
N THR A 757 -27.14 6.07 15.90
CA THR A 757 -27.15 6.36 17.35
C THR A 757 -27.07 7.86 17.61
N ILE A 758 -26.18 8.58 16.92
CA ILE A 758 -26.06 10.05 17.01
C ILE A 758 -27.40 10.70 16.64
N GLN A 759 -28.01 10.29 15.52
CA GLN A 759 -29.28 10.85 15.06
C GLN A 759 -30.45 10.58 16.02
N ASN A 760 -30.62 9.34 16.46
CA ASN A 760 -31.71 8.94 17.36
C ASN A 760 -31.60 9.64 18.72
N SER A 761 -30.37 9.88 19.18
CA SER A 761 -30.10 10.53 20.46
C SER A 761 -30.34 12.04 20.45
N HIS A 762 -30.54 12.68 19.29
CA HIS A 762 -30.53 14.14 19.12
C HIS A 762 -29.15 14.75 19.41
N GLY A 763 -28.11 14.00 19.06
CA GLY A 763 -26.73 14.37 19.25
C GLY A 763 -26.04 14.84 17.98
N GLY A 764 -24.72 14.99 18.03
CA GLY A 764 -23.94 15.46 16.89
C GLY A 764 -22.44 15.19 17.04
N VAL A 765 -21.65 15.84 16.19
CA VAL A 765 -20.19 15.72 16.19
C VAL A 765 -19.57 17.11 16.28
N ALA A 766 -18.49 17.25 17.03
CA ALA A 766 -17.76 18.50 17.19
C ALA A 766 -16.27 18.25 17.38
N ASN A 767 -15.46 19.31 17.35
CA ASN A 767 -14.02 19.22 17.60
C ASN A 767 -13.63 19.65 19.03
N ASP A 768 -14.58 20.17 19.81
CA ASP A 768 -14.32 20.71 21.15
C ASP A 768 -15.58 20.71 22.03
N VAL A 769 -15.38 20.51 23.34
CA VAL A 769 -16.45 20.53 24.35
C VAL A 769 -17.16 21.89 24.47
N PRO A 770 -16.48 23.06 24.46
CA PRO A 770 -17.14 24.36 24.54
C PRO A 770 -18.26 24.56 23.51
N THR A 771 -18.03 24.15 22.26
CA THR A 771 -19.01 24.24 21.18
C THR A 771 -20.24 23.39 21.47
N VAL A 772 -20.04 22.14 21.91
CA VAL A 772 -21.13 21.21 22.23
C VAL A 772 -21.98 21.71 23.39
N ILE A 773 -21.34 22.12 24.49
CA ILE A 773 -22.05 22.55 25.69
C ILE A 773 -22.90 23.81 25.43
N LYS A 774 -22.36 24.79 24.70
CA LYS A 774 -23.12 25.99 24.32
C LYS A 774 -24.28 25.64 23.39
N ARG A 775 -24.08 24.72 22.44
CA ARG A 775 -25.14 24.25 21.55
C ARG A 775 -26.26 23.60 22.34
N LEU A 776 -25.95 22.59 23.17
CA LEU A 776 -26.94 21.89 23.99
C LEU A 776 -27.78 22.83 24.87
N ALA A 777 -27.13 23.75 25.60
CA ALA A 777 -27.85 24.69 26.47
C ALA A 777 -28.75 25.65 25.68
N THR A 778 -28.33 26.03 24.47
CA THR A 778 -29.11 26.92 23.61
C THR A 778 -30.28 26.17 22.97
N GLU A 779 -30.08 24.94 22.49
CA GLU A 779 -31.13 24.08 21.93
C GLU A 779 -32.24 23.79 22.95
N GLU A 780 -31.87 23.53 24.21
CA GLU A 780 -32.83 23.33 25.30
C GLU A 780 -33.64 24.61 25.57
N ALA A 781 -32.97 25.77 25.64
CA ALA A 781 -33.61 27.04 25.92
C ALA A 781 -34.58 27.50 24.82
N SER A 782 -34.26 27.24 23.55
CA SER A 782 -35.07 27.64 22.39
C SER A 782 -36.02 26.55 21.89
N SER A 783 -35.89 25.31 22.39
CA SER A 783 -36.63 24.13 21.90
C SER A 783 -36.50 23.94 20.37
N SER A 784 -35.31 24.23 19.83
CA SER A 784 -35.01 24.23 18.40
C SER A 784 -33.57 23.74 18.17
N SER A 785 -33.27 23.23 16.96
CA SER A 785 -31.93 22.78 16.59
C SER A 785 -31.01 23.98 16.36
N VAL A 786 -29.80 23.99 16.92
CA VAL A 786 -28.89 25.15 16.84
C VAL A 786 -27.64 24.77 16.07
N VAL A 787 -27.50 25.28 14.86
CA VAL A 787 -26.41 24.88 13.97
C VAL A 787 -26.09 25.96 12.95
N ASP A 788 -24.80 26.10 12.63
CA ASP A 788 -24.26 27.07 11.66
C ASP A 788 -24.68 28.53 11.91
N GLY A 789 -24.89 28.90 13.19
CA GLY A 789 -25.26 30.25 13.60
C GLY A 789 -26.76 30.56 13.53
N TYR A 790 -27.62 29.55 13.35
CA TYR A 790 -29.07 29.69 13.30
C TYR A 790 -29.75 28.70 14.26
N SER A 791 -30.91 29.10 14.77
CA SER A 791 -31.89 28.26 15.44
C SER A 791 -32.94 27.82 14.41
N TRP A 792 -33.09 26.51 14.21
CA TRP A 792 -33.98 25.87 13.26
C TRP A 792 -35.13 25.15 13.97
N SER A 793 -36.36 25.55 13.67
CA SER A 793 -37.57 24.91 14.19
C SER A 793 -38.43 24.35 13.05
N VAL A 794 -39.01 23.17 13.26
CA VAL A 794 -39.87 22.48 12.29
C VAL A 794 -41.25 22.29 12.91
N GLU A 795 -42.27 22.88 12.30
CA GLU A 795 -43.65 22.79 12.77
C GLU A 795 -44.56 22.23 11.68
N LYS A 796 -45.51 21.36 12.06
CA LYS A 796 -46.57 20.92 11.17
C LYS A 796 -47.67 21.98 11.16
N SER A 797 -47.80 22.73 10.08
CA SER A 797 -48.70 23.90 10.01
C SER A 797 -49.82 23.71 8.99
N ASN A 798 -51.07 23.90 9.44
CA ASN A 798 -52.26 23.94 8.58
C ASN A 798 -52.57 25.35 8.03
N SER A 799 -51.72 26.34 8.32
CA SER A 799 -52.01 27.75 8.03
C SER A 799 -51.59 28.16 6.61
N ALA A 800 -52.46 28.92 5.94
CA ALA A 800 -52.33 29.36 4.55
C ALA A 800 -51.49 30.64 4.34
N ASN A 801 -51.05 31.33 5.41
CA ASN A 801 -50.48 32.68 5.34
C ASN A 801 -49.01 32.75 5.79
N ALA A 802 -48.11 32.05 5.12
CA ALA A 802 -46.65 32.26 5.25
C ALA A 802 -46.06 32.63 3.89
N LEU A 803 -45.02 33.48 3.88
CA LEU A 803 -44.31 33.90 2.67
C LEU A 803 -43.51 32.72 2.09
N THR A 804 -43.86 32.25 0.90
CA THR A 804 -43.16 31.16 0.20
C THR A 804 -41.84 31.66 -0.42
N GLU A 805 -40.74 31.61 0.33
CA GLU A 805 -39.39 31.66 -0.27
C GLU A 805 -39.04 30.28 -0.86
N ASN A 806 -39.40 30.07 -2.13
CA ASN A 806 -39.20 28.80 -2.83
C ASN A 806 -37.73 28.35 -2.97
N LYS A 807 -36.75 29.23 -2.76
CA LYS A 807 -35.34 28.96 -3.11
C LYS A 807 -34.49 28.33 -1.99
N LEU A 808 -34.96 28.39 -0.74
CA LEU A 808 -34.33 27.78 0.45
C LEU A 808 -34.86 26.38 0.78
N LYS A 809 -35.73 25.83 -0.09
CA LYS A 809 -36.39 24.53 0.09
C LYS A 809 -35.41 23.38 0.40
N PRO A 810 -34.25 23.23 -0.27
CA PRO A 810 -33.30 22.15 0.04
C PRO A 810 -32.73 22.20 1.47
N LEU A 811 -32.32 23.38 1.93
CA LEU A 811 -31.84 23.58 3.31
C LEU A 811 -32.95 23.28 4.33
N ALA A 812 -34.17 23.76 4.07
CA ALA A 812 -35.33 23.47 4.92
C ALA A 812 -35.71 21.98 4.94
N ALA A 813 -35.71 21.31 3.78
CA ALA A 813 -35.99 19.88 3.66
C ALA A 813 -34.97 19.04 4.42
N ARG A 814 -33.69 19.43 4.39
CA ARG A 814 -32.65 18.78 5.21
C ARG A 814 -32.94 18.89 6.70
N GLN A 815 -33.39 20.05 7.19
CA GLN A 815 -33.79 20.22 8.60
C GLN A 815 -35.05 19.42 8.94
N LEU A 816 -36.00 19.31 8.01
CA LEU A 816 -37.16 18.43 8.17
C LEU A 816 -36.73 16.97 8.30
N VAL A 817 -35.85 16.49 7.43
CA VAL A 817 -35.32 15.11 7.48
C VAL A 817 -34.64 14.83 8.82
N TYR A 818 -33.82 15.77 9.31
CA TYR A 818 -33.19 15.69 10.63
C TYR A 818 -34.22 15.61 11.76
N SER A 819 -35.27 16.44 11.72
CA SER A 819 -36.35 16.41 12.71
C SER A 819 -37.18 15.12 12.66
N LEU A 820 -37.44 14.58 11.46
CA LEU A 820 -38.19 13.33 11.29
C LEU A 820 -37.39 12.11 11.72
N SER A 821 -36.07 12.09 11.51
CA SER A 821 -35.22 10.99 11.95
C SER A 821 -35.14 10.88 13.48
N GLN A 822 -35.44 11.97 14.19
CA GLN A 822 -35.46 12.04 15.66
C GLN A 822 -36.76 11.56 16.31
N GLN A 823 -37.85 11.36 15.55
CA GLN A 823 -39.16 11.04 16.14
C GLN A 823 -39.26 9.63 16.75
N ASP A 824 -38.41 8.69 16.32
CA ASP A 824 -38.30 7.36 16.94
C ASP A 824 -36.97 7.21 17.68
N LYS A 825 -37.04 6.78 18.94
CA LYS A 825 -35.85 6.49 19.76
C LYS A 825 -35.13 5.18 19.37
N ASN A 826 -35.74 4.38 18.50
CA ASN A 826 -35.24 3.07 18.04
C ASN A 826 -34.91 3.10 16.53
N LYS A 827 -34.47 1.97 15.94
CA LYS A 827 -34.29 1.85 14.48
C LYS A 827 -35.58 2.27 13.76
N LEU A 828 -35.48 3.27 12.87
CA LEU A 828 -36.61 3.76 12.09
C LEU A 828 -37.26 2.61 11.31
N SER A 829 -38.59 2.54 11.35
CA SER A 829 -39.32 1.56 10.55
C SER A 829 -39.10 1.83 9.06
N LEU A 830 -39.13 0.77 8.25
CA LEU A 830 -38.94 0.85 6.80
C LEU A 830 -39.89 1.86 6.13
N ALA A 831 -41.15 1.94 6.57
CA ALA A 831 -42.12 2.90 6.05
C ALA A 831 -41.77 4.37 6.37
N LYS A 832 -41.14 4.63 7.52
CA LYS A 832 -40.64 5.97 7.86
C LYS A 832 -39.40 6.31 7.04
N LEU A 833 -38.50 5.36 6.83
CA LEU A 833 -37.35 5.54 5.94
C LEU A 833 -37.80 5.85 4.51
N ASP A 834 -38.84 5.18 4.01
CA ASP A 834 -39.43 5.48 2.70
C ASP A 834 -40.01 6.90 2.64
N SER A 835 -40.67 7.35 3.72
CA SER A 835 -41.23 8.71 3.79
C SER A 835 -40.13 9.78 3.81
N ILE A 836 -39.05 9.54 4.56
CA ILE A 836 -37.86 10.41 4.60
C ILE A 836 -37.16 10.40 3.23
N HIS A 837 -37.08 9.23 2.59
CA HIS A 837 -36.51 9.09 1.27
C HIS A 837 -37.32 9.86 0.22
N GLN A 838 -38.65 9.84 0.28
CA GLN A 838 -39.51 10.62 -0.61
C GLN A 838 -39.23 12.13 -0.49
N ILE A 839 -39.08 12.65 0.73
CA ILE A 839 -38.69 14.06 0.94
C ILE A 839 -37.33 14.35 0.28
N ALA A 840 -36.38 13.43 0.39
CA ALA A 840 -35.08 13.58 -0.24
C ALA A 840 -35.17 13.61 -1.78
N GLN A 841 -36.09 12.83 -2.38
CA GLN A 841 -36.36 12.85 -3.82
C GLN A 841 -37.07 14.14 -4.26
N ASP A 842 -38.08 14.60 -3.52
CA ASP A 842 -38.88 15.76 -3.89
C ASP A 842 -38.06 17.07 -3.88
N TYR A 843 -37.01 17.11 -3.06
CA TYR A 843 -36.12 18.27 -2.92
C TYR A 843 -34.71 18.07 -3.49
N ASP A 844 -34.45 16.95 -4.16
CA ASP A 844 -33.15 16.60 -4.74
C ASP A 844 -31.98 16.75 -3.74
N ILE A 845 -32.11 16.19 -2.52
CA ILE A 845 -31.08 16.30 -1.48
C ILE A 845 -30.44 14.96 -1.10
N VAL A 846 -29.14 14.99 -0.80
CA VAL A 846 -28.44 13.89 -0.13
C VAL A 846 -28.76 13.93 1.37
N THR A 847 -29.07 12.77 1.94
CA THR A 847 -29.36 12.61 3.37
C THR A 847 -28.63 11.38 3.92
N PRO A 848 -28.62 11.15 5.24
CA PRO A 848 -28.06 9.93 5.81
C PRO A 848 -28.74 8.63 5.35
N TYR A 849 -29.91 8.72 4.70
CA TYR A 849 -30.71 7.59 4.23
C TYR A 849 -30.80 7.52 2.68
N SER A 850 -30.49 8.63 2.00
CA SER A 850 -30.63 8.77 0.54
C SER A 850 -29.33 9.25 -0.09
N SER A 851 -28.90 8.60 -1.16
CA SER A 851 -27.67 8.90 -1.89
C SER A 851 -28.00 9.38 -3.31
N MET A 852 -27.10 10.17 -3.89
CA MET A 852 -27.18 10.54 -5.29
C MET A 852 -26.32 9.57 -6.11
N ILE A 853 -26.93 8.92 -7.10
CA ILE A 853 -26.24 8.05 -8.04
C ILE A 853 -26.45 8.57 -9.47
N VAL A 854 -25.38 8.67 -10.25
CA VAL A 854 -25.45 9.02 -11.67
C VAL A 854 -25.46 7.72 -12.47
N LEU A 855 -26.43 7.54 -13.36
CA LEU A 855 -26.57 6.32 -14.16
C LEU A 855 -26.62 6.65 -15.65
N VAL A 856 -25.77 6.01 -16.46
CA VAL A 856 -25.63 6.30 -17.90
C VAL A 856 -26.53 5.46 -18.79
N ASN A 857 -27.04 4.31 -18.34
CA ASN A 857 -27.86 3.43 -19.19
C ASN A 857 -29.11 2.84 -18.51
N ASP A 858 -29.99 2.27 -19.33
CA ASP A 858 -31.28 1.70 -18.88
C ASP A 858 -31.13 0.45 -18.02
N GLN A 859 -30.08 -0.35 -18.25
CA GLN A 859 -29.82 -1.54 -17.44
C GLN A 859 -29.50 -1.16 -15.99
N GLN A 860 -28.70 -0.12 -15.77
CA GLN A 860 -28.39 0.38 -14.43
C GLN A 860 -29.66 0.90 -13.73
N ARG A 861 -30.52 1.62 -14.46
CA ARG A 861 -31.80 2.10 -13.93
C ARG A 861 -32.71 0.95 -13.50
N GLU A 862 -32.73 -0.15 -14.25
CA GLU A 862 -33.50 -1.33 -13.89
C GLU A 862 -32.92 -2.08 -12.69
N LEU A 863 -31.59 -2.20 -12.60
CA LEU A 863 -30.92 -2.76 -11.42
C LEU A 863 -31.20 -1.94 -10.16
N LEU A 864 -31.21 -0.61 -10.28
CA LEU A 864 -31.57 0.28 -9.19
C LEU A 864 -33.00 0.06 -8.72
N LYS A 865 -33.97 -0.01 -9.64
CA LYS A 865 -35.36 -0.35 -9.29
C LYS A 865 -35.49 -1.69 -8.58
N GLN A 866 -34.70 -2.69 -8.97
CA GLN A 866 -34.69 -4.00 -8.31
C GLN A 866 -34.10 -3.91 -6.90
N ALA A 867 -33.00 -3.17 -6.72
CA ALA A 867 -32.37 -2.97 -5.42
C ALA A 867 -33.28 -2.14 -4.48
N GLU A 868 -33.96 -1.11 -5.00
CA GLU A 868 -34.97 -0.31 -4.29
C GLU A 868 -36.18 -1.13 -3.81
N ALA A 869 -36.48 -2.27 -4.44
CA ALA A 869 -37.57 -3.13 -4.02
C ALA A 869 -37.20 -4.07 -2.85
N LYS A 870 -35.91 -4.17 -2.50
CA LYS A 870 -35.45 -5.08 -1.44
C LYS A 870 -35.66 -4.50 -0.04
N SER A 871 -35.67 -5.37 0.96
CA SER A 871 -35.86 -5.00 2.37
C SER A 871 -34.64 -4.30 2.99
N ASP A 872 -33.45 -4.54 2.46
CA ASP A 872 -32.14 -4.03 2.89
C ASP A 872 -31.72 -2.77 2.12
N ARG A 873 -32.61 -2.15 1.34
CA ARG A 873 -32.30 -0.98 0.48
C ARG A 873 -31.69 0.23 1.20
N PHE A 874 -31.76 0.29 2.53
CA PHE A 874 -31.15 1.34 3.35
C PHE A 874 -29.92 0.87 4.14
N ASP A 875 -29.52 -0.39 4.04
CA ASP A 875 -28.36 -0.94 4.73
C ASP A 875 -27.16 -0.94 3.78
N ARG A 876 -26.01 -0.42 4.22
CA ARG A 876 -24.76 -0.34 3.43
C ARG A 876 -23.63 -1.13 4.09
N GLU A 877 -22.63 -1.50 3.29
CA GLU A 877 -21.40 -2.16 3.73
C GLU A 877 -20.29 -1.14 4.05
N VAL A 878 -19.53 -1.40 5.12
CA VAL A 878 -18.33 -0.67 5.56
C VAL A 878 -17.16 -1.04 4.66
N GLU A 879 -16.64 -0.04 3.97
CA GLU A 879 -15.50 -0.22 3.08
C GLU A 879 -14.17 0.04 3.82
N THR A 880 -13.38 -1.02 4.00
CA THR A 880 -12.08 -0.97 4.69
C THR A 880 -11.03 -0.17 3.90
N GLY A 881 -11.21 0.00 2.60
CA GLY A 881 -10.33 0.81 1.76
C GLY A 881 -8.88 0.34 1.69
N ALA A 882 -8.59 -0.85 2.19
CA ALA A 882 -7.27 -1.45 2.18
C ALA A 882 -6.97 -1.99 0.78
N GLU A 883 -5.88 -1.51 0.17
CA GLU A 883 -5.42 -2.06 -1.09
C GLU A 883 -4.59 -3.32 -0.83
N GLN A 884 -4.92 -4.40 -1.52
CA GLN A 884 -4.06 -5.58 -1.54
C GLN A 884 -2.78 -5.22 -2.30
N LEU A 885 -1.66 -5.23 -1.60
CA LEU A 885 -0.36 -5.08 -2.22
C LEU A 885 -0.07 -6.29 -3.12
N ASN A 886 0.37 -6.05 -4.34
CA ASN A 886 0.83 -7.11 -5.22
C ASN A 886 2.02 -7.83 -4.57
N THR A 887 1.85 -9.12 -4.31
CA THR A 887 2.90 -9.98 -3.74
C THR A 887 3.98 -10.24 -4.79
N PRO A 888 5.26 -9.94 -4.50
CA PRO A 888 6.36 -10.23 -5.42
C PRO A 888 6.49 -11.74 -5.69
N PHE A 889 7.08 -12.08 -6.84
CA PHE A 889 7.40 -13.45 -7.20
C PHE A 889 8.31 -14.14 -6.17
N ASN A 890 7.98 -15.37 -5.78
CA ASN A 890 8.77 -16.22 -4.88
C ASN A 890 9.64 -17.21 -5.68
N PRO A 891 10.97 -17.03 -5.77
CA PRO A 891 11.85 -17.88 -6.57
C PRO A 891 12.08 -19.30 -6.02
N PHE A 892 11.70 -19.57 -4.77
CA PHE A 892 11.93 -20.86 -4.09
C PHE A 892 10.66 -21.67 -3.87
N GLU A 893 9.53 -21.16 -4.34
CA GLU A 893 8.25 -21.88 -4.34
C GLU A 893 8.14 -22.77 -5.58
N VAL A 894 7.70 -24.01 -5.38
CA VAL A 894 7.37 -24.89 -6.50
C VAL A 894 6.05 -24.39 -7.08
N PRO A 895 5.98 -23.98 -8.37
CA PRO A 895 4.76 -23.42 -8.94
C PRO A 895 3.64 -24.45 -8.86
N THR A 896 2.68 -24.23 -7.97
CA THR A 896 1.35 -24.82 -8.09
C THR A 896 0.68 -24.13 -9.27
N VAL A 897 0.27 -24.89 -10.27
CA VAL A 897 -0.30 -24.40 -11.53
C VAL A 897 -1.61 -23.63 -11.25
N SER A 898 -1.53 -22.33 -10.93
CA SER A 898 -2.63 -21.38 -11.03
C SER A 898 -2.07 -19.95 -11.05
N GLY A 899 -1.93 -19.38 -12.23
CA GLY A 899 -1.50 -18.00 -12.42
C GLY A 899 -0.91 -17.82 -13.81
N VAL A 900 -1.59 -17.08 -14.67
CA VAL A 900 -1.06 -16.64 -15.96
C VAL A 900 0.24 -15.86 -15.69
N PRO A 901 1.39 -16.22 -16.30
CA PRO A 901 2.66 -15.52 -16.05
C PRO A 901 2.58 -14.04 -16.45
N GLU A 902 3.32 -13.17 -15.76
CA GLU A 902 3.46 -11.75 -16.13
C GLU A 902 4.23 -11.57 -17.46
N PRO A 903 4.01 -10.49 -18.24
CA PRO A 903 4.61 -10.24 -19.58
C PRO A 903 6.14 -10.39 -19.67
N ASP A 904 6.87 -10.10 -18.58
CA ASP A 904 8.33 -10.23 -18.54
C ASP A 904 8.78 -11.68 -18.30
N LEU A 905 7.97 -12.43 -17.54
CA LEU A 905 8.05 -13.89 -17.50
C LEU A 905 7.64 -14.47 -18.85
N TRP A 906 6.72 -13.84 -19.59
CA TRP A 906 6.52 -14.19 -21.00
C TRP A 906 7.78 -13.99 -21.78
N ILE A 907 8.65 -12.98 -21.65
CA ILE A 907 9.87 -12.93 -22.50
C ILE A 907 10.79 -14.13 -22.24
N LEU A 908 11.03 -14.50 -20.98
CA LEU A 908 11.86 -15.67 -20.65
C LEU A 908 11.13 -16.98 -21.02
N PHE A 909 9.85 -17.11 -20.69
CA PHE A 909 9.00 -18.21 -21.10
C PHE A 909 8.64 -18.19 -22.58
N PHE A 910 8.88 -17.13 -23.35
CA PHE A 910 8.61 -16.98 -24.78
C PHE A 910 9.88 -17.29 -25.53
N ILE A 911 11.06 -17.01 -24.96
CA ILE A 911 12.30 -17.62 -25.42
C ILE A 911 12.25 -19.14 -25.19
N VAL A 912 11.78 -19.58 -24.01
CA VAL A 912 11.63 -21.01 -23.68
C VAL A 912 10.41 -21.66 -24.36
N ALA A 913 9.30 -20.95 -24.55
CA ALA A 913 8.10 -21.46 -25.24
C ALA A 913 8.21 -21.32 -26.74
N ILE A 914 8.87 -20.34 -27.35
CA ILE A 914 9.21 -20.43 -28.78
C ILE A 914 10.11 -21.64 -28.99
N ALA A 915 11.07 -21.90 -28.10
CA ALA A 915 11.85 -23.12 -28.15
C ALA A 915 10.98 -24.39 -28.00
N LEU A 916 10.02 -24.43 -27.07
CA LEU A 916 9.15 -25.60 -26.84
C LEU A 916 7.98 -25.75 -27.84
N LEU A 917 7.44 -24.66 -28.40
CA LEU A 917 6.28 -24.62 -29.31
C LEU A 917 6.74 -24.92 -30.75
N LEU A 918 7.99 -24.54 -31.12
CA LEU A 918 8.67 -25.06 -32.32
C LEU A 918 9.00 -26.55 -32.21
N ILE A 919 9.22 -27.08 -30.99
CA ILE A 919 9.36 -28.51 -30.72
C ILE A 919 7.99 -29.23 -30.79
N PHE A 920 6.91 -28.63 -30.26
CA PHE A 920 5.61 -29.31 -30.12
C PHE A 920 4.74 -29.24 -31.40
N GLN A 921 4.79 -28.15 -32.19
CA GLN A 921 4.11 -28.11 -33.50
C GLN A 921 4.68 -29.14 -34.49
N LYS A 922 5.96 -29.51 -34.34
CA LYS A 922 6.59 -30.56 -35.15
C LYS A 922 6.21 -31.98 -34.73
N GLN A 923 5.70 -32.20 -33.51
CA GLN A 923 5.21 -33.51 -33.05
C GLN A 923 3.73 -33.75 -33.36
N ARG A 924 2.91 -32.70 -33.52
CA ARG A 924 1.47 -32.87 -33.86
C ARG A 924 1.17 -32.96 -35.36
N SER A 925 1.99 -32.39 -36.23
CA SER A 925 1.86 -32.61 -37.68
C SER A 925 2.38 -33.98 -38.16
N ALA A 926 2.92 -34.81 -37.25
CA ALA A 926 3.32 -36.19 -37.52
C ALA A 926 2.32 -37.23 -36.99
N LYS A 927 1.11 -36.83 -36.53
CA LYS A 927 0.10 -37.78 -36.04
C LYS A 927 -1.36 -37.55 -36.44
N VAL A 928 -1.65 -36.59 -37.33
CA VAL A 928 -2.94 -36.53 -38.03
C VAL A 928 -2.66 -36.16 -39.48
N ILE A 929 -2.34 -37.19 -40.26
CA ILE A 929 -2.76 -37.51 -41.63
C ILE A 929 -1.96 -38.79 -41.93
N ASP A 930 -2.65 -39.92 -41.79
CA ASP A 930 -2.48 -41.07 -42.69
C ASP A 930 -2.67 -40.61 -44.14
#